data_AF-A0A6J4RFD0-F1
#
_entry.id   AF-A0A6J4RFD0-F1
#
_cell.length_a   1.000
_cell.length_b   1.000
_cell.length_c   1.000
_cell.angle_alpha   90.00
_cell.angle_beta   90.00
_cell.angle_gamma   90.00
#
_symmetry.space_group_name_H-M   'P 1'
#
loop_
_entity.id
_entity.type
_entity.pdbx_description
1 polymer ?
#
loop_
_entity_poly.entity_id
_entity_poly.type
_entity_poly.pdbx_seq_one_letter_code
_entity_poly.pdbx_strand_id
1 'polypeptide(L)'
;MTQELTWGRRYLMCPPTHFDVTYAINPWMDVTVTVDRARAQRQWDALVATLREAGAQVETLAPHPSLPDLVFTANLGIVDGDSFVAARMRHPERRDEPAHAANWFREHGYSVRHLSEDVVQEGAGDGLPFEGTLVAGYRTRSSASSYVELARLTDARILPVELVDERFYHVDIVFCPLDARSALLAPTKVDAQSARLIQELVGDPILLTDAEAEAFSANTVVVGRTLVMPACSPRLDGELRARGFEPVVVDVSEFLKAGGGPRCLTLALDVQLSSQDTAALADRYTAHNYHPLPVTVTAAEGAWVHDDRGRRYLDALSAYSALNFGHRHPRLVGAAQQQLGRVTLTSRAFSNDQLGPFARDLSALTGKDRMLPMNTGAEAVETALKAARKWGYEVKGVAPGRATIIVCDGNFHGRTTTIVSFSDDPLARGGFGPYAPGFVSVPFGDAAALEAALKAHGEDVVGFLVEPIQGEAGVILPPDGYLRAARRLCSEHGALLIADEIQSGLGRTGRTFACDHESVVPDIYVLGKALGGGIVALSAIAGDDDVLGVFEPGTHGSTFGGNPLACAVGRAVLELLASGEPQANAARQGTKLRTALDSAAPAVLDDVRSRGLWFGLDLRARHGSARDICEQLLGVGVLAKDTHEQTVRLAPPLTITDAETDWLLERLLETLAAGELLRLAAPPEASSFAA
;
A
#
# COMPACT_ATOMS: atom_id res chain seq x y z
N MET A 1 2.37 -6.23 -21.77
CA MET A 1 2.54 -7.69 -21.64
C MET A 1 1.33 -8.20 -20.86
N THR A 2 0.58 -9.15 -21.40
CA THR A 2 -0.56 -9.79 -20.72
C THR A 2 -0.05 -10.54 -19.48
N GLN A 3 -0.63 -10.28 -18.32
CA GLN A 3 -0.32 -10.98 -17.07
C GLN A 3 -1.17 -12.26 -17.04
N GLU A 4 -0.54 -13.42 -17.21
CA GLU A 4 -1.22 -14.73 -17.16
C GLU A 4 -1.98 -14.94 -15.84
N LEU A 5 -2.98 -15.82 -15.86
CA LEU A 5 -3.65 -16.27 -14.64
C LEU A 5 -2.62 -16.85 -13.65
N THR A 6 -2.83 -16.59 -12.37
CA THR A 6 -1.98 -17.12 -11.29
C THR A 6 -2.21 -18.61 -11.00
N TRP A 7 -3.23 -19.20 -11.62
CA TRP A 7 -3.69 -20.58 -11.49
C TRP A 7 -3.88 -21.22 -12.87
N GLY A 8 -4.21 -22.52 -12.92
CA GLY A 8 -4.46 -23.23 -14.17
C GLY A 8 -3.25 -23.99 -14.72
N ARG A 9 -2.31 -24.35 -13.85
CA ARG A 9 -1.17 -25.21 -14.18
C ARG A 9 -1.35 -26.63 -13.68
N ARG A 10 -2.28 -26.86 -12.76
CA ARG A 10 -2.59 -28.18 -12.18
C ARG A 10 -4.09 -28.41 -12.19
N TYR A 11 -4.52 -29.56 -12.73
CA TYR A 11 -5.93 -29.94 -12.80
C TYR A 11 -6.15 -31.34 -12.26
N LEU A 12 -7.26 -31.53 -11.56
CA LEU A 12 -7.86 -32.82 -11.26
C LEU A 12 -8.90 -33.15 -12.33
N MET A 13 -8.86 -34.38 -12.85
CA MET A 13 -9.83 -34.90 -13.82
C MET A 13 -10.25 -36.32 -13.41
N CYS A 14 -11.43 -36.79 -13.85
CA CYS A 14 -11.87 -38.16 -13.62
C CYS A 14 -12.13 -38.84 -14.98
N PRO A 15 -11.57 -40.04 -15.25
CA PRO A 15 -11.87 -40.79 -16.48
C PRO A 15 -13.37 -41.08 -16.63
N PRO A 16 -13.93 -41.08 -17.86
CA PRO A 16 -15.36 -41.22 -18.13
C PRO A 16 -15.83 -42.68 -18.14
N THR A 17 -15.16 -43.59 -17.42
CA THR A 17 -15.38 -45.06 -17.50
C THR A 17 -16.83 -45.47 -17.25
N HIS A 18 -17.52 -44.74 -16.36
CA HIS A 18 -18.91 -44.97 -15.98
C HIS A 18 -19.85 -43.85 -16.43
N PHE A 19 -19.36 -42.90 -17.22
CA PHE A 19 -20.15 -41.75 -17.67
C PHE A 19 -21.32 -42.20 -18.54
N ASP A 20 -22.50 -41.66 -18.23
CA ASP A 20 -23.74 -41.93 -18.94
C ASP A 20 -24.78 -40.85 -18.60
N VAL A 21 -25.78 -40.64 -19.47
CA VAL A 21 -26.88 -39.69 -19.25
C VAL A 21 -28.14 -40.48 -18.87
N THR A 22 -28.30 -40.77 -17.58
CA THR A 22 -29.41 -41.62 -17.07
C THR A 22 -30.54 -40.83 -16.41
N TYR A 23 -30.34 -39.52 -16.22
CA TYR A 23 -31.32 -38.57 -15.68
C TYR A 23 -31.09 -37.19 -16.30
N ALA A 24 -32.05 -36.26 -16.12
CA ALA A 24 -31.96 -34.91 -16.64
C ALA A 24 -32.07 -33.89 -15.49
N ILE A 25 -31.03 -33.06 -15.35
CA ILE A 25 -30.94 -32.01 -14.33
C ILE A 25 -30.70 -30.63 -14.95
N ASN A 26 -30.51 -30.55 -16.27
CA ASN A 26 -30.44 -29.31 -17.03
C ASN A 26 -31.06 -29.51 -18.43
N PRO A 27 -31.37 -28.42 -19.16
CA PRO A 27 -32.02 -28.52 -20.48
C PRO A 27 -31.22 -29.21 -21.59
N TRP A 28 -29.91 -29.44 -21.40
CA TRP A 28 -29.05 -30.10 -22.40
C TRP A 28 -29.07 -31.63 -22.28
N MET A 29 -29.53 -32.16 -21.15
CA MET A 29 -29.61 -33.60 -20.90
C MET A 29 -30.83 -34.24 -21.54
N ASP A 30 -30.60 -35.07 -22.55
CA ASP A 30 -31.62 -35.92 -23.17
C ASP A 30 -31.34 -37.40 -22.84
N VAL A 31 -32.14 -37.96 -21.94
CA VAL A 31 -32.03 -39.37 -21.50
C VAL A 31 -32.32 -40.38 -22.62
N THR A 32 -32.85 -39.93 -23.76
CA THR A 32 -33.06 -40.78 -24.94
C THR A 32 -31.81 -40.90 -25.81
N VAL A 33 -30.82 -40.02 -25.62
CA VAL A 33 -29.57 -40.00 -26.37
C VAL A 33 -28.51 -40.78 -25.60
N THR A 34 -28.11 -41.94 -26.12
CA THR A 34 -27.08 -42.77 -25.49
C THR A 34 -25.68 -42.17 -25.62
N VAL A 35 -24.88 -42.29 -24.55
CA VAL A 35 -23.45 -41.96 -24.56
C VAL A 35 -22.65 -43.11 -25.19
N ASP A 36 -21.84 -42.79 -26.20
CA ASP A 36 -20.81 -43.71 -26.71
C ASP A 36 -19.61 -43.63 -25.77
N ARG A 37 -19.54 -44.55 -24.80
CA ARG A 37 -18.47 -44.58 -23.80
C ARG A 37 -17.07 -44.73 -24.39
N ALA A 38 -16.93 -45.45 -25.51
CA ALA A 38 -15.64 -45.58 -26.17
C ALA A 38 -15.22 -44.27 -26.83
N ARG A 39 -16.17 -43.52 -27.40
CA ARG A 39 -15.92 -42.16 -27.89
C ARG A 39 -15.64 -41.19 -26.75
N ALA A 40 -16.41 -41.23 -25.66
CA ALA A 40 -16.19 -40.38 -24.49
C ALA A 40 -14.78 -40.58 -23.91
N GLN A 41 -14.30 -41.82 -23.82
CA GLN A 41 -12.92 -42.11 -23.41
C GLN A 41 -11.89 -41.48 -24.36
N ARG A 42 -12.05 -41.63 -25.69
CA ARG A 42 -11.13 -41.01 -26.67
C ARG A 42 -11.14 -39.47 -26.58
N GLN A 43 -12.30 -38.86 -26.38
CA GLN A 43 -12.44 -37.42 -26.21
C GLN A 43 -11.76 -36.93 -24.93
N TRP A 44 -11.93 -37.67 -23.83
CA TRP A 44 -11.24 -37.38 -22.58
C TRP A 44 -9.72 -37.53 -22.69
N ASP A 45 -9.23 -38.61 -23.32
CA ASP A 45 -7.80 -38.83 -23.55
C ASP A 45 -7.19 -37.69 -24.40
N ALA A 46 -7.92 -37.23 -25.41
CA ALA A 46 -7.51 -36.10 -26.25
C ALA A 46 -7.47 -34.78 -25.47
N LEU A 47 -8.45 -34.53 -24.60
CA LEU A 47 -8.45 -33.35 -23.71
C LEU A 47 -7.25 -33.38 -22.76
N VAL A 48 -6.99 -34.51 -22.10
CA VAL A 48 -5.84 -34.68 -21.19
C VAL A 48 -4.51 -34.48 -21.93
N ALA A 49 -4.37 -35.03 -23.13
CA ALA A 49 -3.19 -34.84 -23.96
C ALA A 49 -2.99 -33.35 -24.31
N THR A 50 -4.06 -32.68 -24.74
CA THR A 50 -4.03 -31.24 -25.09
C THR A 50 -3.61 -30.38 -23.90
N LEU A 51 -4.14 -30.65 -22.70
CA LEU A 51 -3.77 -29.93 -21.47
C LEU A 51 -2.30 -30.13 -21.11
N ARG A 52 -1.79 -31.37 -21.23
CA ARG A 52 -0.37 -31.69 -20.97
C ARG A 52 0.56 -31.06 -21.99
N GLU A 53 0.18 -31.03 -23.27
CA GLU A 53 0.92 -30.37 -24.34
C GLU A 53 0.97 -28.85 -24.14
N ALA A 54 -0.11 -28.25 -23.62
CA ALA A 54 -0.16 -26.85 -23.21
C ALA A 54 0.66 -26.55 -21.94
N GLY A 55 1.19 -27.58 -21.25
CA GLY A 55 2.06 -27.44 -20.08
C GLY A 55 1.38 -27.65 -18.72
N ALA A 56 0.12 -28.07 -18.68
CA ALA A 56 -0.57 -28.38 -17.43
C ALA A 56 -0.21 -29.77 -16.89
N GLN A 57 -0.18 -29.89 -15.56
CA GLN A 57 -0.16 -31.16 -14.86
C GLN A 57 -1.60 -31.64 -14.67
N VAL A 58 -1.85 -32.92 -14.98
CA VAL A 58 -3.17 -33.54 -14.85
C VAL A 58 -3.09 -34.72 -13.89
N GLU A 59 -3.77 -34.58 -12.76
CA GLU A 59 -4.00 -35.60 -11.74
C GLU A 59 -5.36 -36.26 -11.96
N THR A 60 -5.51 -37.51 -11.53
CA THR A 60 -6.72 -38.29 -11.79
C THR A 60 -7.42 -38.76 -10.53
N LEU A 61 -8.72 -38.47 -10.44
CA LEU A 61 -9.65 -39.08 -9.49
C LEU A 61 -10.14 -40.41 -10.05
N ALA A 62 -10.16 -41.47 -9.22
CA ALA A 62 -10.65 -42.77 -9.65
C ALA A 62 -12.17 -42.73 -9.92
N PRO A 63 -12.65 -43.25 -11.07
CA PRO A 63 -14.07 -43.30 -11.36
C PRO A 63 -14.81 -44.29 -10.45
N HIS A 64 -16.09 -44.06 -10.20
CA HIS A 64 -16.91 -44.93 -9.36
C HIS A 64 -18.20 -45.37 -10.09
N PRO A 65 -18.57 -46.67 -10.09
CA PRO A 65 -19.72 -47.18 -10.86
C PRO A 65 -21.07 -46.57 -10.49
N SER A 66 -21.24 -46.13 -9.25
CA SER A 66 -22.48 -45.47 -8.80
C SER A 66 -22.51 -43.96 -9.01
N LEU A 67 -21.42 -43.37 -9.54
CA LEU A 67 -21.26 -41.92 -9.70
C LEU A 67 -20.93 -41.59 -11.17
N PRO A 68 -21.90 -41.71 -12.09
CA PRO A 68 -21.66 -41.54 -13.52
C PRO A 68 -21.17 -40.12 -13.89
N ASP A 69 -21.60 -39.09 -13.14
CA ASP A 69 -21.27 -37.69 -13.37
C ASP A 69 -19.96 -37.23 -12.67
N LEU A 70 -19.24 -38.15 -12.01
CA LEU A 70 -17.96 -37.84 -11.35
C LEU A 70 -16.88 -37.31 -12.32
N VAL A 71 -17.08 -37.54 -13.63
CA VAL A 71 -16.27 -36.96 -14.71
C VAL A 71 -16.25 -35.42 -14.67
N PHE A 72 -17.32 -34.78 -14.18
CA PHE A 72 -17.46 -33.32 -14.09
C PHE A 72 -16.80 -32.77 -12.82
N THR A 73 -15.46 -32.89 -12.76
CA THR A 73 -14.68 -32.59 -11.56
C THR A 73 -14.77 -31.15 -11.07
N ALA A 74 -15.04 -30.18 -11.95
CA ALA A 74 -15.23 -28.77 -11.58
C ALA A 74 -16.34 -28.59 -10.54
N ASN A 75 -17.33 -29.49 -10.54
CA ASN A 75 -18.52 -29.37 -9.69
C ASN A 75 -18.30 -29.94 -8.28
N LEU A 76 -17.18 -30.63 -8.03
CA LEU A 76 -16.97 -31.38 -6.79
C LEU A 76 -16.68 -30.50 -5.58
N GLY A 77 -16.21 -29.27 -5.80
CA GLY A 77 -15.93 -28.29 -4.75
C GLY A 77 -15.08 -27.13 -5.25
N ILE A 78 -14.56 -26.34 -4.30
CA ILE A 78 -13.71 -25.17 -4.55
C ILE A 78 -12.37 -25.38 -3.85
N VAL A 79 -11.28 -25.12 -4.56
CA VAL A 79 -9.91 -25.18 -4.03
C VAL A 79 -9.43 -23.77 -3.67
N ASP A 80 -8.79 -23.63 -2.51
CA ASP A 80 -8.12 -22.41 -2.07
C ASP A 80 -6.84 -22.79 -1.30
N GLY A 81 -5.68 -22.65 -1.94
CA GLY A 81 -4.39 -23.04 -1.37
C GLY A 81 -4.35 -24.54 -1.03
N ASP A 82 -4.17 -24.85 0.25
CA ASP A 82 -4.16 -26.21 0.80
C ASP A 82 -5.53 -26.67 1.31
N SER A 83 -6.60 -25.92 1.02
CA SER A 83 -7.97 -26.20 1.46
C SER A 83 -8.87 -26.59 0.29
N PHE A 84 -9.78 -27.53 0.55
CA PHE A 84 -10.85 -27.94 -0.36
C PHE A 84 -12.20 -27.79 0.33
N VAL A 85 -13.07 -26.93 -0.21
CA VAL A 85 -14.46 -26.78 0.24
C VAL A 85 -15.32 -27.70 -0.60
N ALA A 86 -15.80 -28.80 -0.02
CA ALA A 86 -16.63 -29.77 -0.73
C ALA A 86 -17.98 -29.15 -1.14
N ALA A 87 -18.39 -29.37 -2.38
CA ALA A 87 -19.66 -28.91 -2.90
C ALA A 87 -20.85 -29.56 -2.17
N ARG A 88 -21.99 -28.88 -2.19
CA ARG A 88 -23.29 -29.44 -1.78
C ARG A 88 -24.24 -29.39 -2.96
N MET A 89 -24.35 -30.54 -3.63
CA MET A 89 -25.13 -30.70 -4.86
C MET A 89 -26.62 -30.53 -4.62
N ARG A 90 -27.30 -29.79 -5.50
CA ARG A 90 -28.76 -29.62 -5.44
C ARG A 90 -29.47 -30.94 -5.67
N HIS A 91 -29.03 -31.63 -6.72
CA HIS A 91 -29.67 -32.81 -7.26
C HIS A 91 -29.24 -34.08 -6.50
N PRO A 92 -30.19 -34.89 -6.00
CA PRO A 92 -29.91 -36.10 -5.21
C PRO A 92 -28.92 -37.05 -5.88
N GLU A 93 -29.00 -37.18 -7.20
CA GLU A 93 -28.21 -38.11 -8.01
C GLU A 93 -26.70 -37.87 -7.90
N ARG A 94 -26.30 -36.63 -7.57
CA ARG A 94 -24.91 -36.19 -7.51
C ARG A 94 -24.37 -35.99 -6.09
N ARG A 95 -25.20 -36.15 -5.05
CA ARG A 95 -24.84 -35.77 -3.67
C ARG A 95 -23.68 -36.56 -3.06
N ASP A 96 -23.41 -37.75 -3.59
CA ASP A 96 -22.32 -38.60 -3.10
C ASP A 96 -20.97 -38.27 -3.78
N GLU A 97 -20.96 -37.53 -4.90
CA GLU A 97 -19.74 -37.18 -5.63
C GLU A 97 -18.75 -36.32 -4.82
N PRO A 98 -19.18 -35.24 -4.13
CA PRO A 98 -18.25 -34.42 -3.34
C PRO A 98 -17.59 -35.19 -2.20
N ALA A 99 -18.29 -36.19 -1.62
CA ALA A 99 -17.72 -37.03 -0.57
C ALA A 99 -16.59 -37.93 -1.09
N HIS A 100 -16.74 -38.46 -2.31
CA HIS A 100 -15.68 -39.22 -2.99
C HIS A 100 -14.46 -38.34 -3.29
N ALA A 101 -14.69 -37.12 -3.80
CA ALA A 101 -13.64 -36.14 -4.02
C ALA A 101 -12.92 -35.74 -2.72
N ALA A 102 -13.68 -35.49 -1.66
CA ALA A 102 -13.15 -35.13 -0.34
C ALA A 102 -12.18 -36.19 0.21
N ASN A 103 -12.41 -37.48 -0.05
CA ASN A 103 -11.47 -38.53 0.35
C ASN A 103 -10.14 -38.41 -0.40
N TRP A 104 -10.20 -38.22 -1.71
CA TRP A 104 -9.01 -37.98 -2.54
C TRP A 104 -8.23 -36.76 -2.03
N PHE A 105 -8.91 -35.64 -1.78
CA PHE A 105 -8.26 -34.41 -1.28
C PHE A 105 -7.57 -34.61 0.07
N ARG A 106 -8.19 -35.35 1.02
CA ARG A 106 -7.54 -35.68 2.31
C ARG A 106 -6.29 -36.54 2.12
N GLU A 107 -6.35 -37.55 1.25
CA GLU A 107 -5.21 -38.42 0.94
C GLU A 107 -4.05 -37.66 0.30
N HIS A 108 -4.34 -36.56 -0.39
CA HIS A 108 -3.36 -35.68 -1.03
C HIS A 108 -2.98 -34.47 -0.16
N GLY A 109 -3.31 -34.49 1.14
CA GLY A 109 -2.82 -33.52 2.12
C GLY A 109 -3.63 -32.23 2.25
N TYR A 110 -4.80 -32.14 1.62
CA TYR A 110 -5.66 -30.96 1.73
C TYR A 110 -6.50 -30.98 3.00
N SER A 111 -6.73 -29.79 3.57
CA SER A 111 -7.75 -29.58 4.59
C SER A 111 -9.13 -29.54 3.95
N VAL A 112 -9.98 -30.52 4.24
CA VAL A 112 -11.35 -30.55 3.71
C VAL A 112 -12.33 -29.82 4.64
N ARG A 113 -13.04 -28.83 4.09
CA ARG A 113 -14.10 -28.06 4.73
C ARG A 113 -15.45 -28.38 4.09
N HIS A 114 -16.53 -28.22 4.85
CA HIS A 114 -17.89 -28.51 4.42
C HIS A 114 -18.78 -27.30 4.62
N LEU A 115 -19.69 -27.09 3.66
CA LEU A 115 -20.79 -26.14 3.77
C LEU A 115 -21.88 -26.67 4.72
N SER A 116 -22.65 -25.76 5.29
CA SER A 116 -23.77 -26.05 6.18
C SER A 116 -24.88 -26.83 5.45
N GLU A 117 -25.70 -27.58 6.21
CA GLU A 117 -26.64 -28.54 5.61
C GLU A 117 -27.70 -27.92 4.69
N ASP A 118 -28.09 -26.68 4.99
CA ASP A 118 -29.09 -25.87 4.29
C ASP A 118 -28.53 -25.09 3.09
N VAL A 119 -27.22 -25.16 2.85
CA VAL A 119 -26.55 -24.46 1.76
C VAL A 119 -26.38 -25.37 0.54
N VAL A 120 -26.64 -24.81 -0.64
CA VAL A 120 -26.46 -25.49 -1.94
C VAL A 120 -25.45 -24.69 -2.76
N GLN A 121 -24.35 -25.35 -3.16
CA GLN A 121 -23.27 -24.75 -3.93
C GLN A 121 -22.58 -25.86 -4.74
N GLU A 122 -22.56 -25.74 -6.07
CA GLU A 122 -22.07 -26.78 -6.98
C GLU A 122 -20.62 -26.55 -7.46
N GLY A 123 -19.73 -26.19 -6.53
CA GLY A 123 -18.28 -26.16 -6.73
C GLY A 123 -17.79 -25.03 -7.63
N ALA A 124 -16.66 -25.27 -8.29
CA ALA A 124 -16.00 -24.32 -9.20
C ALA A 124 -16.81 -24.04 -10.47
N GLY A 125 -17.79 -24.87 -10.82
CA GLY A 125 -18.77 -24.56 -11.87
C GLY A 125 -19.58 -23.29 -11.58
N ASP A 126 -19.84 -23.01 -10.30
CA ASP A 126 -20.55 -21.82 -9.79
C ASP A 126 -19.64 -20.90 -8.96
N GLY A 127 -18.30 -21.03 -9.06
CA GLY A 127 -17.36 -20.24 -8.28
C GLY A 127 -16.01 -20.13 -8.98
N LEU A 128 -15.86 -19.10 -9.83
CA LEU A 128 -14.65 -18.89 -10.62
C LEU A 128 -13.75 -17.79 -10.04
N PRO A 129 -12.45 -18.06 -9.82
CA PRO A 129 -11.50 -17.04 -9.35
C PRO A 129 -11.16 -16.02 -10.44
N PHE A 130 -11.21 -14.74 -10.08
CA PHE A 130 -10.72 -13.62 -10.89
C PHE A 130 -10.18 -12.51 -9.99
N GLU A 131 -8.86 -12.25 -10.03
CA GLU A 131 -8.20 -11.16 -9.29
C GLU A 131 -8.60 -11.05 -7.80
N GLY A 132 -8.53 -12.17 -7.07
CA GLY A 132 -8.90 -12.22 -5.64
C GLY A 132 -10.40 -12.14 -5.34
N THR A 133 -11.24 -12.14 -6.39
CA THR A 133 -12.70 -12.21 -6.29
C THR A 133 -13.19 -13.56 -6.82
N LEU A 134 -14.11 -14.20 -6.10
CA LEU A 134 -14.84 -15.37 -6.57
C LEU A 134 -16.13 -14.89 -7.27
N VAL A 135 -16.17 -15.02 -8.59
CA VAL A 135 -17.37 -14.77 -9.39
C VAL A 135 -18.28 -15.97 -9.23
N ALA A 136 -19.39 -15.81 -8.50
CA ALA A 136 -20.19 -16.91 -8.00
C ALA A 136 -21.61 -16.89 -8.57
N GLY A 137 -21.99 -17.96 -9.27
CA GLY A 137 -23.31 -18.13 -9.88
C GLY A 137 -24.39 -18.54 -8.87
N TYR A 138 -25.64 -18.12 -9.08
CA TYR A 138 -26.80 -18.63 -8.34
C TYR A 138 -28.07 -18.73 -9.18
N ARG A 139 -29.13 -19.24 -8.54
CA ARG A 139 -30.53 -19.43 -8.98
C ARG A 139 -30.79 -20.84 -9.45
N THR A 140 -30.03 -21.31 -10.43
CA THR A 140 -30.26 -22.62 -11.06
C THR A 140 -29.69 -23.76 -10.22
N ARG A 141 -28.38 -23.73 -9.96
CA ARG A 141 -27.68 -24.80 -9.23
C ARG A 141 -27.27 -24.40 -7.84
N SER A 142 -26.61 -23.26 -7.68
CA SER A 142 -26.23 -22.75 -6.34
C SER A 142 -27.25 -21.76 -5.76
N SER A 143 -27.25 -21.61 -4.44
CA SER A 143 -28.07 -20.63 -3.72
C SER A 143 -27.27 -19.37 -3.39
N ALA A 144 -27.93 -18.20 -3.44
CA ALA A 144 -27.30 -16.94 -3.02
C ALA A 144 -26.87 -16.94 -1.54
N SER A 145 -27.51 -17.77 -0.70
CA SER A 145 -27.11 -17.94 0.70
C SER A 145 -25.72 -18.57 0.87
N SER A 146 -25.21 -19.29 -0.14
CA SER A 146 -23.89 -19.93 -0.07
C SER A 146 -22.74 -18.93 0.04
N TYR A 147 -22.93 -17.68 -0.39
CA TYR A 147 -21.87 -16.68 -0.48
C TYR A 147 -21.28 -16.28 0.86
N VAL A 148 -22.12 -16.14 1.88
CA VAL A 148 -21.67 -15.77 3.22
C VAL A 148 -20.76 -16.86 3.78
N GLU A 149 -21.10 -18.12 3.52
CA GLU A 149 -20.31 -19.24 4.01
C GLU A 149 -19.06 -19.47 3.16
N LEU A 150 -19.15 -19.34 1.83
CA LEU A 150 -17.97 -19.36 0.96
C LEU A 150 -16.98 -18.26 1.37
N ALA A 151 -17.42 -17.01 1.50
CA ALA A 151 -16.59 -15.90 1.95
C ALA A 151 -15.93 -16.20 3.30
N ARG A 152 -16.65 -16.82 4.24
CA ARG A 152 -16.11 -17.21 5.54
C ARG A 152 -15.11 -18.37 5.45
N LEU A 153 -15.31 -19.32 4.54
CA LEU A 153 -14.49 -20.51 4.42
C LEU A 153 -13.24 -20.29 3.56
N THR A 154 -13.25 -19.31 2.65
CA THR A 154 -12.15 -19.02 1.72
C THR A 154 -11.53 -17.64 1.91
N ASP A 155 -12.09 -16.79 2.80
CA ASP A 155 -11.73 -15.38 2.96
C ASP A 155 -11.78 -14.56 1.65
N ALA A 156 -12.46 -15.07 0.62
CA ALA A 156 -12.52 -14.45 -0.69
C ALA A 156 -13.61 -13.37 -0.75
N ARG A 157 -13.36 -12.30 -1.52
CA ARG A 157 -14.44 -11.41 -1.97
C ARG A 157 -15.36 -12.19 -2.90
N ILE A 158 -16.67 -12.10 -2.70
CA ILE A 158 -17.65 -12.76 -3.57
C ILE A 158 -18.33 -11.73 -4.47
N LEU A 159 -18.35 -11.98 -5.78
CA LEU A 159 -19.20 -11.27 -6.72
C LEU A 159 -20.37 -12.20 -7.10
N PRO A 160 -21.59 -11.98 -6.59
CA PRO A 160 -22.75 -12.79 -6.94
C PRO A 160 -23.21 -12.51 -8.37
N VAL A 161 -23.56 -13.57 -9.10
CA VAL A 161 -24.00 -13.52 -10.51
C VAL A 161 -25.31 -14.28 -10.68
N GLU A 162 -26.40 -13.56 -10.96
CA GLU A 162 -27.70 -14.19 -11.20
C GLU A 162 -27.75 -14.75 -12.62
N LEU A 163 -27.88 -16.07 -12.74
CA LEU A 163 -28.11 -16.75 -14.01
C LEU A 163 -29.59 -16.61 -14.38
N VAL A 164 -29.90 -16.11 -15.58
CA VAL A 164 -31.29 -15.79 -15.99
C VAL A 164 -31.85 -16.72 -17.08
N ASP A 165 -31.03 -17.61 -17.62
CA ASP A 165 -31.41 -18.61 -18.62
C ASP A 165 -31.08 -20.00 -18.06
N GLU A 166 -32.08 -20.88 -17.92
CA GLU A 166 -31.91 -22.21 -17.33
C GLU A 166 -30.97 -23.13 -18.12
N ARG A 167 -30.72 -22.82 -19.41
CA ARG A 167 -29.70 -23.50 -20.23
C ARG A 167 -28.29 -23.18 -19.74
N PHE A 168 -28.10 -22.04 -19.09
CA PHE A 168 -26.85 -21.57 -18.54
C PHE A 168 -26.88 -21.72 -17.02
N TYR A 169 -26.84 -22.97 -16.58
CA TYR A 169 -27.06 -23.36 -15.19
C TYR A 169 -25.87 -23.16 -14.25
N HIS A 170 -24.68 -22.87 -14.78
CA HIS A 170 -23.43 -22.59 -14.04
C HIS A 170 -22.75 -21.32 -14.56
N VAL A 171 -21.89 -20.71 -13.74
CA VAL A 171 -21.16 -19.50 -14.14
C VAL A 171 -20.05 -19.79 -15.16
N ASP A 172 -19.47 -21.00 -15.14
CA ASP A 172 -18.39 -21.44 -16.03
C ASP A 172 -18.79 -21.68 -17.50
N ILE A 173 -20.08 -21.55 -17.81
CA ILE A 173 -20.62 -21.58 -19.18
C ILE A 173 -21.08 -20.20 -19.67
N VAL A 174 -20.94 -19.16 -18.84
CA VAL A 174 -21.19 -17.75 -19.20
C VAL A 174 -19.99 -16.84 -18.97
N PHE A 175 -19.01 -17.26 -18.17
CA PHE A 175 -17.84 -16.46 -17.81
C PHE A 175 -16.57 -17.31 -17.82
N CYS A 176 -15.49 -16.79 -18.40
CA CYS A 176 -14.19 -17.46 -18.41
C CYS A 176 -13.04 -16.46 -18.24
N PRO A 177 -12.35 -16.44 -17.09
CA PRO A 177 -11.08 -15.75 -16.95
C PRO A 177 -10.09 -16.20 -18.02
N LEU A 178 -9.48 -15.25 -18.73
CA LEU A 178 -8.44 -15.52 -19.74
C LEU A 178 -7.05 -15.13 -19.23
N ASP A 179 -6.96 -13.98 -18.55
CA ASP A 179 -5.76 -13.47 -17.91
C ASP A 179 -6.15 -12.51 -16.77
N ALA A 180 -5.19 -11.80 -16.17
CA ALA A 180 -5.47 -10.88 -15.05
C ALA A 180 -6.38 -9.68 -15.40
N ARG A 181 -6.71 -9.45 -16.68
CA ARG A 181 -7.45 -8.25 -17.15
C ARG A 181 -8.50 -8.52 -18.22
N SER A 182 -8.71 -9.77 -18.60
CA SER A 182 -9.62 -10.14 -19.66
C SER A 182 -10.32 -11.45 -19.35
N ALA A 183 -11.55 -11.55 -19.85
CA ALA A 183 -12.40 -12.71 -19.69
C ALA A 183 -13.37 -12.82 -20.88
N LEU A 184 -13.87 -14.02 -21.15
CA LEU A 184 -15.08 -14.22 -21.94
C LEU A 184 -16.30 -13.97 -21.06
N LEU A 185 -17.32 -13.29 -21.60
CA LEU A 185 -18.59 -13.06 -20.91
C LEU A 185 -19.76 -13.22 -21.88
N ALA A 186 -20.78 -13.99 -21.50
CA ALA A 186 -22.08 -14.06 -22.18
C ALA A 186 -23.09 -13.13 -21.48
N PRO A 187 -23.12 -11.82 -21.83
CA PRO A 187 -23.81 -10.80 -21.03
C PRO A 187 -25.33 -10.97 -21.02
N THR A 188 -25.91 -11.66 -22.01
CA THR A 188 -27.35 -11.90 -22.12
C THR A 188 -27.85 -13.06 -21.26
N LYS A 189 -26.94 -13.84 -20.66
CA LYS A 189 -27.25 -15.06 -19.89
C LYS A 189 -27.21 -14.84 -18.38
N VAL A 190 -26.79 -13.65 -17.96
CA VAL A 190 -26.81 -13.16 -16.59
C VAL A 190 -27.74 -11.93 -16.50
N ASP A 191 -28.17 -11.57 -15.30
CA ASP A 191 -28.96 -10.34 -15.14
C ASP A 191 -28.14 -9.08 -15.50
N ALA A 192 -28.84 -7.99 -15.83
CA ALA A 192 -28.20 -6.76 -16.30
C ALA A 192 -27.27 -6.09 -15.28
N GLN A 193 -27.52 -6.24 -13.98
CA GLN A 193 -26.66 -5.74 -12.91
C GLN A 193 -25.40 -6.61 -12.81
N SER A 194 -25.55 -7.94 -12.80
CA SER A 194 -24.41 -8.87 -12.80
C SER A 194 -23.49 -8.67 -14.01
N ALA A 195 -24.06 -8.49 -15.21
CA ALA A 195 -23.28 -8.20 -16.42
C ALA A 195 -22.42 -6.94 -16.28
N ARG A 196 -22.96 -5.87 -15.69
CA ARG A 196 -22.22 -4.61 -15.46
C ARG A 196 -21.11 -4.80 -14.44
N LEU A 197 -21.38 -5.45 -13.32
CA LEU A 197 -20.38 -5.68 -12.28
C LEU A 197 -19.23 -6.55 -12.77
N ILE A 198 -19.50 -7.57 -13.59
CA ILE A 198 -18.44 -8.37 -14.21
C ILE A 198 -17.62 -7.51 -15.19
N GLN A 199 -18.27 -6.67 -16.00
CA GLN A 199 -17.56 -5.77 -16.92
C GLN A 199 -16.68 -4.76 -16.18
N GLU A 200 -17.15 -4.20 -15.05
CA GLU A 200 -16.36 -3.32 -14.19
C GLU A 200 -15.19 -4.05 -13.53
N LEU A 201 -15.40 -5.30 -13.08
CA LEU A 201 -14.36 -6.13 -12.47
C LEU A 201 -13.26 -6.48 -13.48
N VAL A 202 -13.64 -6.87 -14.71
CA VAL A 202 -12.69 -7.31 -15.75
C VAL A 202 -12.05 -6.12 -16.48
N GLY A 203 -12.77 -5.02 -16.64
CA GLY A 203 -12.33 -3.86 -17.41
C GLY A 203 -12.53 -3.99 -18.93
N ASP A 204 -12.03 -5.07 -19.54
CA ASP A 204 -12.12 -5.30 -21.00
C ASP A 204 -12.48 -6.76 -21.37
N PRO A 205 -13.71 -7.21 -21.04
CA PRO A 205 -14.16 -8.55 -21.40
C PRO A 205 -14.51 -8.67 -22.89
N ILE A 206 -14.26 -9.86 -23.45
CA ILE A 206 -14.75 -10.26 -24.76
C ILE A 206 -16.20 -10.73 -24.62
N LEU A 207 -17.13 -9.99 -25.22
CA LEU A 207 -18.54 -10.33 -25.17
C LEU A 207 -18.85 -11.44 -26.18
N LEU A 208 -19.40 -12.54 -25.69
CA LEU A 208 -19.88 -13.66 -26.48
C LEU A 208 -21.26 -13.33 -27.08
N THR A 209 -21.44 -13.72 -28.33
CA THR A 209 -22.76 -13.77 -28.96
C THR A 209 -23.60 -14.91 -28.39
N ASP A 210 -24.92 -14.87 -28.57
CA ASP A 210 -25.80 -15.97 -28.12
C ASP A 210 -25.41 -17.32 -28.74
N ALA A 211 -25.00 -17.35 -30.02
CA ALA A 211 -24.55 -18.58 -30.67
C ALA A 211 -23.23 -19.11 -30.09
N GLU A 212 -22.29 -18.23 -29.75
CA GLU A 212 -21.03 -18.63 -29.10
C GLU A 212 -21.26 -19.11 -27.66
N ALA A 213 -22.19 -18.49 -26.95
CA ALA A 213 -22.62 -18.93 -25.63
C ALA A 213 -23.28 -20.31 -25.70
N GLU A 214 -24.22 -20.52 -26.63
CA GLU A 214 -24.88 -21.83 -26.85
C GLU A 214 -23.92 -22.92 -27.33
N ALA A 215 -22.79 -22.54 -27.94
CA ALA A 215 -21.69 -23.44 -28.29
C ALA A 215 -20.70 -23.69 -27.13
N PHE A 216 -21.01 -23.20 -25.91
CA PHE A 216 -20.19 -23.37 -24.70
C PHE A 216 -18.80 -22.73 -24.82
N SER A 217 -18.64 -21.65 -25.58
CA SER A 217 -17.32 -21.03 -25.79
C SER A 217 -16.69 -20.53 -24.47
N ALA A 218 -17.50 -20.15 -23.48
CA ALA A 218 -17.01 -19.79 -22.14
C ALA A 218 -16.51 -21.01 -21.34
N ASN A 219 -16.93 -22.25 -21.66
CA ASN A 219 -16.49 -23.46 -20.96
C ASN A 219 -15.08 -23.91 -21.39
N THR A 220 -14.15 -22.98 -21.32
CA THR A 220 -12.79 -23.09 -21.84
C THR A 220 -11.81 -23.28 -20.69
N VAL A 221 -10.82 -24.16 -20.87
CA VAL A 221 -9.68 -24.31 -19.96
C VAL A 221 -8.53 -23.43 -20.44
N VAL A 222 -7.88 -22.72 -19.53
CA VAL A 222 -6.81 -21.77 -19.84
C VAL A 222 -5.50 -22.26 -19.22
N VAL A 223 -4.52 -22.52 -20.07
CA VAL A 223 -3.16 -22.95 -19.67
C VAL A 223 -2.15 -22.00 -20.30
N GLY A 224 -1.65 -21.06 -19.50
CA GLY A 224 -0.81 -19.96 -20.00
C GLY A 224 -1.58 -19.15 -21.06
N ARG A 225 -1.14 -19.22 -22.32
CA ARG A 225 -1.80 -18.56 -23.46
C ARG A 225 -2.72 -19.50 -24.26
N THR A 226 -2.67 -20.79 -24.00
CA THR A 226 -3.45 -21.80 -24.72
C THR A 226 -4.86 -21.89 -24.13
N LEU A 227 -5.86 -21.74 -25.00
CA LEU A 227 -7.28 -21.80 -24.65
C LEU A 227 -7.87 -23.09 -25.21
N VAL A 228 -8.15 -24.07 -24.35
CA VAL A 228 -8.71 -25.36 -24.75
C VAL A 228 -10.24 -25.26 -24.69
N MET A 229 -10.87 -25.19 -25.87
CA MET A 229 -12.27 -24.80 -26.03
C MET A 229 -13.10 -25.92 -26.64
N PRO A 230 -14.42 -26.02 -26.35
CA PRO A 230 -15.31 -26.96 -27.04
C PRO A 230 -15.66 -26.49 -28.45
N ALA A 231 -15.69 -25.18 -28.67
CA ALA A 231 -15.97 -24.54 -29.94
C ALA A 231 -15.34 -23.14 -29.97
N CYS A 232 -14.99 -22.67 -31.15
CA CYS A 232 -14.52 -21.31 -31.36
C CYS A 232 -14.98 -20.80 -32.73
N SER A 233 -15.76 -19.72 -32.75
CA SER A 233 -16.21 -19.10 -34.00
C SER A 233 -15.03 -18.40 -34.69
N PRO A 234 -15.07 -18.18 -36.02
CA PRO A 234 -14.02 -17.41 -36.70
C PRO A 234 -13.84 -15.99 -36.14
N ARG A 235 -14.93 -15.38 -35.64
CA ARG A 235 -14.90 -14.07 -34.99
C ARG A 235 -14.12 -14.15 -33.68
N LEU A 236 -14.48 -15.11 -32.83
CA LEU A 236 -13.87 -15.29 -31.52
C LEU A 236 -12.39 -15.70 -31.64
N ASP A 237 -12.05 -16.57 -32.58
CA ASP A 237 -10.65 -16.96 -32.86
C ASP A 237 -9.81 -15.74 -33.25
N GLY A 238 -10.33 -14.88 -34.15
CA GLY A 238 -9.66 -13.64 -34.53
C GLY A 238 -9.42 -12.69 -33.35
N GLU A 239 -10.41 -12.52 -32.48
CA GLU A 239 -10.33 -11.65 -31.30
C GLU A 239 -9.34 -12.18 -30.25
N LEU A 240 -9.38 -13.49 -29.97
CA LEU A 240 -8.47 -14.16 -29.05
C LEU A 240 -7.02 -14.10 -29.54
N ARG A 241 -6.78 -14.40 -30.82
CA ARG A 241 -5.44 -14.32 -31.42
C ARG A 241 -4.90 -12.89 -31.46
N ALA A 242 -5.75 -11.90 -31.70
CA ALA A 242 -5.35 -10.48 -31.66
C ALA A 242 -4.88 -10.06 -30.25
N ARG A 243 -5.43 -10.66 -29.20
CA ARG A 243 -5.00 -10.48 -27.80
C ARG A 243 -3.84 -11.41 -27.40
N GLY A 244 -3.33 -12.21 -28.34
CA GLY A 244 -2.17 -13.08 -28.16
C GLY A 244 -2.48 -14.40 -27.45
N PHE A 245 -3.72 -14.87 -27.49
CA PHE A 245 -4.10 -16.22 -27.05
C PHE A 245 -4.06 -17.22 -28.20
N GLU A 246 -4.00 -18.50 -27.86
CA GLU A 246 -3.95 -19.63 -28.78
C GLU A 246 -5.16 -20.55 -28.57
N PRO A 247 -6.27 -20.33 -29.29
CA PRO A 247 -7.43 -21.22 -29.26
C PRO A 247 -7.10 -22.59 -29.84
N VAL A 248 -7.43 -23.65 -29.08
CA VAL A 248 -7.34 -25.06 -29.46
C VAL A 248 -8.69 -25.71 -29.21
N VAL A 249 -9.39 -26.07 -30.29
CA VAL A 249 -10.71 -26.70 -30.21
C VAL A 249 -10.57 -28.21 -30.03
N VAL A 250 -11.25 -28.76 -29.03
CA VAL A 250 -11.26 -30.21 -28.74
C VAL A 250 -12.67 -30.78 -28.82
N ASP A 251 -12.82 -31.94 -29.45
CA ASP A 251 -14.11 -32.62 -29.53
C ASP A 251 -14.47 -33.24 -28.17
N VAL A 252 -15.50 -32.69 -27.54
CA VAL A 252 -16.10 -33.18 -26.28
C VAL A 252 -17.59 -33.49 -26.46
N SER A 253 -18.01 -33.84 -27.68
CA SER A 253 -19.44 -33.98 -28.01
C SER A 253 -20.21 -34.97 -27.13
N GLU A 254 -19.56 -36.00 -26.57
CA GLU A 254 -20.23 -36.93 -25.65
C GLU A 254 -20.53 -36.28 -24.31
N PHE A 255 -19.68 -35.37 -23.84
CA PHE A 255 -19.89 -34.60 -22.60
C PHE A 255 -20.90 -33.48 -22.78
N LEU A 256 -20.97 -32.89 -23.99
CA LEU A 256 -21.98 -31.88 -24.33
C LEU A 256 -23.42 -32.42 -24.23
N LYS A 257 -23.63 -33.74 -24.37
CA LYS A 257 -24.93 -34.41 -24.13
C LYS A 257 -25.42 -34.27 -22.67
N ALA A 258 -24.51 -33.97 -21.74
CA ALA A 258 -24.82 -33.69 -20.35
C ALA A 258 -24.77 -32.17 -20.01
N GLY A 259 -24.50 -31.32 -21.01
CA GLY A 259 -24.18 -29.90 -20.81
C GLY A 259 -22.75 -29.64 -20.32
N GLY A 260 -21.82 -30.60 -20.44
CA GLY A 260 -20.45 -30.43 -20.00
C GLY A 260 -19.47 -30.10 -21.13
N GLY A 261 -18.56 -29.15 -20.89
CA GLY A 261 -17.42 -28.86 -21.77
C GLY A 261 -16.06 -29.11 -21.09
N PRO A 262 -14.94 -28.69 -21.71
CA PRO A 262 -13.60 -28.86 -21.17
C PRO A 262 -13.44 -28.38 -19.73
N ARG A 263 -13.97 -27.21 -19.39
CA ARG A 263 -13.85 -26.64 -18.03
C ARG A 263 -14.60 -27.50 -17.01
N CYS A 264 -15.80 -27.98 -17.34
CA CYS A 264 -16.57 -28.84 -16.42
C CYS A 264 -15.81 -30.13 -16.04
N LEU A 265 -14.96 -30.63 -16.94
CA LEU A 265 -14.17 -31.85 -16.74
C LEU A 265 -12.89 -31.63 -15.92
N THR A 266 -12.57 -30.38 -15.57
CA THR A 266 -11.31 -29.99 -14.91
C THR A 266 -11.55 -29.16 -13.65
N LEU A 267 -11.00 -29.60 -12.52
CA LEU A 267 -10.91 -28.79 -11.30
C LEU A 267 -9.47 -28.28 -11.13
N ALA A 268 -9.28 -26.95 -11.13
CA ALA A 268 -7.96 -26.37 -10.89
C ALA A 268 -7.51 -26.62 -9.43
N LEU A 269 -6.27 -27.07 -9.26
CA LEU A 269 -5.70 -27.45 -7.95
C LEU A 269 -4.75 -26.39 -7.37
N ASP A 270 -4.38 -25.40 -8.17
CA ASP A 270 -3.42 -24.34 -7.86
C ASP A 270 -4.10 -22.96 -7.74
N VAL A 271 -5.38 -22.96 -7.34
CA VAL A 271 -6.15 -21.75 -7.06
C VAL A 271 -5.79 -21.24 -5.67
N GLN A 272 -5.55 -19.93 -5.56
CA GLN A 272 -5.43 -19.23 -4.29
C GLN A 272 -6.37 -18.03 -4.29
N LEU A 273 -7.44 -18.13 -3.51
CA LEU A 273 -8.48 -17.11 -3.37
C LEU A 273 -8.08 -16.07 -2.31
N SER A 274 -7.33 -16.48 -1.29
CA SER A 274 -6.81 -15.60 -0.25
C SER A 274 -5.48 -14.94 -0.64
N SER A 275 -5.55 -13.67 -1.00
CA SER A 275 -4.60 -12.71 -0.44
C SER A 275 -5.28 -12.13 0.78
N GLN A 276 -4.74 -12.33 1.99
CA GLN A 276 -5.25 -11.60 3.16
C GLN A 276 -5.26 -10.11 2.79
N ASP A 277 -6.45 -9.50 2.71
CA ASP A 277 -6.56 -8.07 2.49
C ASP A 277 -6.04 -7.38 3.75
N THR A 278 -4.73 -7.15 3.77
CA THR A 278 -4.03 -6.58 4.92
C THR A 278 -4.51 -5.16 5.22
N ALA A 279 -5.04 -4.45 4.22
CA ALA A 279 -5.66 -3.14 4.42
C ALA A 279 -6.99 -3.27 5.19
N ALA A 280 -7.83 -4.24 4.84
CA ALA A 280 -9.06 -4.53 5.59
C ALA A 280 -8.77 -4.98 7.04
N LEU A 281 -7.70 -5.76 7.25
CA LEU A 281 -7.26 -6.11 8.60
C LEU A 281 -6.80 -4.87 9.39
N ALA A 282 -6.02 -3.99 8.76
CA ALA A 282 -5.58 -2.75 9.41
C ALA A 282 -6.78 -1.85 9.77
N ASP A 283 -7.74 -1.68 8.85
CA ASP A 283 -8.96 -0.91 9.10
C ASP A 283 -9.76 -1.48 10.29
N ARG A 284 -9.88 -2.80 10.39
CA ARG A 284 -10.61 -3.45 11.47
C ARG A 284 -9.94 -3.33 12.85
N TYR A 285 -8.62 -3.46 12.90
CA TYR A 285 -7.90 -3.68 14.16
C TYR A 285 -7.08 -2.48 14.65
N THR A 286 -6.91 -1.43 13.85
CA THR A 286 -6.17 -0.22 14.25
C THR A 286 -7.11 0.94 14.60
N ALA A 287 -6.61 1.90 15.37
CA ALA A 287 -7.33 3.15 15.57
C ALA A 287 -7.38 3.96 14.28
N HIS A 288 -8.52 4.60 14.01
CA HIS A 288 -8.75 5.37 12.77
C HIS A 288 -8.20 6.80 12.85
N ASN A 289 -6.92 6.92 13.20
CA ASN A 289 -6.25 8.21 13.35
C ASN A 289 -5.38 8.61 12.13
N TYR A 290 -5.48 7.87 11.03
CA TYR A 290 -4.84 8.16 9.74
C TYR A 290 -5.82 7.97 8.57
N HIS A 291 -5.58 8.72 7.49
CA HIS A 291 -6.32 8.60 6.22
C HIS A 291 -5.32 8.32 5.06
N PRO A 292 -4.85 7.07 4.91
CA PRO A 292 -3.84 6.70 3.93
C PRO A 292 -4.35 6.79 2.48
N LEU A 293 -3.45 6.80 1.50
CA LEU A 293 -3.81 6.49 0.10
C LEU A 293 -4.15 4.99 -0.01
N PRO A 294 -5.01 4.57 -0.94
CA PRO A 294 -5.43 3.17 -1.10
C PRO A 294 -4.34 2.32 -1.77
N VAL A 295 -3.20 2.15 -1.10
CA VAL A 295 -2.05 1.37 -1.55
C VAL A 295 -1.43 0.59 -0.39
N THR A 296 -1.25 -0.71 -0.59
CA THR A 296 -0.65 -1.61 0.38
C THR A 296 0.77 -1.95 -0.06
N VAL A 297 1.79 -1.34 0.55
CA VAL A 297 3.20 -1.61 0.19
C VAL A 297 3.68 -2.95 0.76
N THR A 298 4.25 -3.81 -0.08
CA THR A 298 4.77 -5.14 0.30
C THR A 298 6.28 -5.29 0.11
N ALA A 299 6.88 -4.53 -0.81
CA ALA A 299 8.33 -4.51 -1.01
C ALA A 299 8.81 -3.11 -1.41
N ALA A 300 10.08 -2.80 -1.13
CA ALA A 300 10.66 -1.52 -1.48
C ALA A 300 12.19 -1.59 -1.58
N GLU A 301 12.77 -0.79 -2.48
CA GLU A 301 14.21 -0.66 -2.68
C GLU A 301 14.55 0.71 -3.30
N GLY A 302 15.52 1.42 -2.71
CA GLY A 302 15.92 2.73 -3.21
C GLY A 302 14.76 3.73 -3.17
N ALA A 303 14.41 4.30 -4.32
CA ALA A 303 13.26 5.22 -4.47
C ALA A 303 11.95 4.52 -4.83
N TRP A 304 11.93 3.19 -4.96
CA TRP A 304 10.77 2.46 -5.49
C TRP A 304 10.12 1.56 -4.45
N VAL A 305 8.79 1.48 -4.53
CA VAL A 305 7.98 0.57 -3.74
C VAL A 305 7.08 -0.28 -4.65
N HIS A 306 6.70 -1.45 -4.19
CA HIS A 306 5.78 -2.38 -4.83
C HIS A 306 4.58 -2.61 -3.92
N ASP A 307 3.38 -2.62 -4.51
CA ASP A 307 2.16 -2.98 -3.80
C ASP A 307 1.92 -4.50 -3.74
N ASP A 308 0.85 -4.90 -3.06
CA ASP A 308 0.36 -6.28 -2.97
C ASP A 308 -0.16 -6.85 -4.30
N ARG A 309 -0.29 -6.02 -5.34
CA ARG A 309 -0.63 -6.39 -6.72
C ARG A 309 0.57 -6.37 -7.66
N GLY A 310 1.77 -6.16 -7.13
CA GLY A 310 3.03 -6.08 -7.88
C GLY A 310 3.22 -4.80 -8.70
N ARG A 311 2.31 -3.81 -8.61
CA ARG A 311 2.50 -2.50 -9.24
C ARG A 311 3.62 -1.77 -8.53
N ARG A 312 4.43 -1.05 -9.31
CA ARG A 312 5.61 -0.33 -8.84
C ARG A 312 5.33 1.18 -8.82
N TYR A 313 5.78 1.85 -7.76
CA TYR A 313 5.60 3.28 -7.55
C TYR A 313 6.92 3.95 -7.14
N LEU A 314 7.16 5.17 -7.61
CA LEU A 314 8.24 6.01 -7.11
C LEU A 314 7.75 6.70 -5.84
N ASP A 315 8.47 6.48 -4.73
CA ASP A 315 8.20 7.11 -3.44
C ASP A 315 8.72 8.54 -3.43
N ALA A 316 7.81 9.50 -3.61
CA ALA A 316 8.08 10.92 -3.52
C ALA A 316 7.66 11.49 -2.15
N LEU A 317 7.54 10.68 -1.10
CA LEU A 317 7.25 11.13 0.27
C LEU A 317 8.36 10.78 1.26
N SER A 318 9.03 9.64 1.06
CA SER A 318 10.10 9.11 1.91
C SER A 318 9.70 9.05 3.39
N ALA A 319 8.47 8.62 3.67
CA ALA A 319 7.89 8.61 5.02
C ALA A 319 8.11 9.94 5.77
N TYR A 320 7.74 11.06 5.12
CA TYR A 320 7.89 12.41 5.64
C TYR A 320 9.34 12.80 5.95
N SER A 321 10.26 12.47 5.03
CA SER A 321 11.72 12.66 5.13
C SER A 321 12.45 11.74 6.12
N ALA A 322 11.85 10.64 6.57
CA ALA A 322 12.55 9.62 7.36
C ALA A 322 13.43 8.69 6.51
N LEU A 323 13.11 8.52 5.23
CA LEU A 323 13.83 7.67 4.28
C LEU A 323 14.74 8.49 3.35
N ASN A 324 15.50 9.45 3.92
CA ASN A 324 16.44 10.29 3.15
C ASN A 324 17.42 9.44 2.30
N PHE A 325 17.79 8.23 2.72
CA PHE A 325 18.74 7.39 2.00
C PHE A 325 18.09 6.28 1.16
N GLY A 326 16.76 6.32 1.03
CA GLY A 326 15.98 5.34 0.29
C GLY A 326 15.68 4.08 1.10
N HIS A 327 14.75 3.29 0.56
CA HIS A 327 14.33 2.02 1.15
C HIS A 327 15.47 1.02 1.15
N ARG A 328 15.68 0.37 2.30
CA ARG A 328 16.64 -0.72 2.50
C ARG A 328 18.07 -0.40 2.05
N HIS A 329 18.54 0.84 2.25
CA HIS A 329 19.89 1.24 1.87
C HIS A 329 20.95 0.23 2.37
N PRO A 330 21.78 -0.36 1.49
CA PRO A 330 22.61 -1.53 1.84
C PRO A 330 23.54 -1.32 3.04
N ARG A 331 24.14 -0.13 3.18
CA ARG A 331 24.98 0.18 4.34
C ARG A 331 24.19 0.20 5.66
N LEU A 332 22.96 0.72 5.64
CA LEU A 332 22.14 0.87 6.84
C LEU A 332 21.55 -0.49 7.27
N VAL A 333 21.06 -1.27 6.31
CA VAL A 333 20.62 -2.65 6.54
C VAL A 333 21.79 -3.52 7.03
N GLY A 334 22.96 -3.38 6.42
CA GLY A 334 24.18 -4.09 6.85
C GLY A 334 24.57 -3.76 8.29
N ALA A 335 24.57 -2.48 8.68
CA ALA A 335 24.85 -2.06 10.05
C ALA A 335 23.83 -2.65 11.05
N ALA A 336 22.54 -2.63 10.70
CA ALA A 336 21.49 -3.22 11.53
C ALA A 336 21.68 -4.75 11.68
N GLN A 337 21.89 -5.47 10.57
CA GLN A 337 22.08 -6.93 10.57
C GLN A 337 23.30 -7.36 11.37
N GLN A 338 24.44 -6.66 11.21
CA GLN A 338 25.64 -6.93 11.97
C GLN A 338 25.42 -6.73 13.47
N GLN A 339 24.70 -5.67 13.86
CA GLN A 339 24.45 -5.40 15.27
C GLN A 339 23.38 -6.33 15.88
N LEU A 340 22.37 -6.76 15.10
CA LEU A 340 21.37 -7.77 15.50
C LEU A 340 22.02 -9.09 15.90
N GLY A 341 23.11 -9.49 15.24
CA GLY A 341 23.89 -10.68 15.58
C GLY A 341 24.73 -10.56 16.87
N ARG A 342 24.69 -9.40 17.55
CA ARG A 342 25.53 -9.10 18.73
C ARG A 342 24.69 -8.77 19.96
N VAL A 343 24.18 -7.54 20.06
CA VAL A 343 23.39 -7.05 21.19
C VAL A 343 22.49 -5.92 20.72
N THR A 344 21.22 -5.95 21.12
CA THR A 344 20.21 -4.99 20.66
C THR A 344 19.84 -3.96 21.72
N LEU A 345 19.78 -4.37 23.00
CA LEU A 345 19.35 -3.52 24.11
C LEU A 345 20.05 -3.91 25.42
N THR A 346 20.54 -2.91 26.16
CA THR A 346 21.17 -3.09 27.48
C THR A 346 20.54 -2.23 28.57
N SER A 347 19.49 -1.46 28.25
CA SER A 347 19.08 -0.24 28.98
C SER A 347 20.24 0.78 29.10
N ARG A 348 20.02 1.84 29.88
CA ARG A 348 21.05 2.80 30.30
C ARG A 348 21.69 2.45 31.66
N ALA A 349 21.26 1.37 32.32
CA ALA A 349 21.85 0.89 33.57
C ALA A 349 23.21 0.20 33.36
N PHE A 350 23.46 -0.31 32.16
CA PHE A 350 24.74 -0.88 31.74
C PHE A 350 25.27 -0.13 30.53
N SER A 351 26.60 0.01 30.46
CA SER A 351 27.26 0.57 29.28
C SER A 351 27.18 -0.39 28.09
N ASN A 352 27.21 0.17 26.89
CA ASN A 352 27.38 -0.58 25.65
C ASN A 352 28.45 0.06 24.77
N ASP A 353 28.95 -0.70 23.81
CA ASP A 353 30.09 -0.31 22.98
C ASP A 353 29.73 0.57 21.77
N GLN A 354 28.44 0.82 21.50
CA GLN A 354 27.99 1.65 20.38
C GLN A 354 27.63 3.08 20.78
N LEU A 355 27.15 3.31 22.01
CA LEU A 355 26.69 4.62 22.46
C LEU A 355 27.82 5.66 22.47
N GLY A 356 29.00 5.31 22.99
CA GLY A 356 30.16 6.22 23.03
C GLY A 356 30.61 6.68 21.64
N PRO A 357 30.89 5.75 20.71
CA PRO A 357 31.20 6.12 19.31
C PRO A 357 30.09 6.93 18.64
N PHE A 358 28.82 6.58 18.82
CA PHE A 358 27.71 7.35 18.26
C PHE A 358 27.65 8.77 18.82
N ALA A 359 27.86 8.93 20.14
CA ALA A 359 27.95 10.24 20.77
C ALA A 359 29.05 11.11 20.15
N ARG A 360 30.26 10.54 20.03
CA ARG A 360 31.39 11.22 19.38
C ARG A 360 31.06 11.64 17.95
N ASP A 361 30.52 10.73 17.15
CA ASP A 361 30.26 10.97 15.73
C ASP A 361 29.17 12.05 15.55
N LEU A 362 28.12 12.03 16.39
CA LEU A 362 27.04 13.03 16.34
C LEU A 362 27.49 14.41 16.84
N SER A 363 28.29 14.44 17.92
CA SER A 363 28.93 15.65 18.41
C SER A 363 29.84 16.28 17.36
N ALA A 364 30.62 15.47 16.64
CA ALA A 364 31.47 15.96 15.54
C ALA A 364 30.65 16.53 14.38
N LEU A 365 29.52 15.90 14.02
CA LEU A 365 28.64 16.41 12.95
C LEU A 365 28.00 17.75 13.33
N THR A 366 27.55 17.87 14.57
CA THR A 366 26.81 19.06 15.06
C THR A 366 27.72 20.18 15.57
N GLY A 367 29.00 19.90 15.82
CA GLY A 367 29.92 20.82 16.46
C GLY A 367 29.60 21.10 17.93
N LYS A 368 28.88 20.18 18.61
CA LYS A 368 28.42 20.32 19.99
C LYS A 368 29.14 19.38 20.94
N ASP A 369 29.31 19.80 22.19
CA ASP A 369 30.04 19.02 23.20
C ASP A 369 29.32 17.72 23.61
N ARG A 370 27.98 17.75 23.67
CA ARG A 370 27.18 16.66 24.21
C ARG A 370 26.00 16.33 23.32
N MET A 371 25.52 15.10 23.46
CA MET A 371 24.26 14.65 22.89
C MET A 371 23.49 13.75 23.85
N LEU A 372 22.16 13.75 23.74
CA LEU A 372 21.28 12.87 24.49
C LEU A 372 20.35 12.12 23.50
N PRO A 373 20.49 10.79 23.37
CA PRO A 373 19.72 10.02 22.41
C PRO A 373 18.37 9.57 23.00
N MET A 374 17.33 9.64 22.17
CA MET A 374 15.96 9.22 22.42
C MET A 374 15.46 8.35 21.24
N ASN A 375 14.16 8.08 21.15
CA ASN A 375 13.62 7.17 20.13
C ASN A 375 12.83 7.92 19.07
N THR A 376 11.95 8.84 19.48
CA THR A 376 11.07 9.58 18.58
C THR A 376 11.39 11.07 18.53
N GLY A 377 10.96 11.76 17.48
CA GLY A 377 11.08 13.21 17.39
C GLY A 377 10.41 13.94 18.56
N ALA A 378 9.21 13.50 18.95
CA ALA A 378 8.49 14.07 20.07
C ALA A 378 9.25 13.94 21.40
N GLU A 379 9.91 12.80 21.65
CA GLU A 379 10.78 12.65 22.83
C GLU A 379 12.00 13.57 22.79
N ALA A 380 12.59 13.80 21.61
CA ALA A 380 13.72 14.72 21.47
C ALA A 380 13.28 16.17 21.73
N VAL A 381 12.11 16.58 21.22
CA VAL A 381 11.51 17.88 21.54
C VAL A 381 11.24 18.00 23.05
N GLU A 382 10.55 17.04 23.68
CA GLU A 382 10.33 17.04 25.14
C GLU A 382 11.64 17.15 25.93
N THR A 383 12.70 16.49 25.44
CA THR A 383 14.03 16.57 26.06
C THR A 383 14.63 17.96 25.91
N ALA A 384 14.52 18.60 24.74
CA ALA A 384 14.98 19.97 24.51
C ALA A 384 14.22 20.98 25.38
N LEU A 385 12.89 20.83 25.51
CA LEU A 385 12.06 21.66 26.38
C LEU A 385 12.48 21.51 27.85
N LYS A 386 12.74 20.28 28.31
CA LYS A 386 13.27 20.02 29.66
C LYS A 386 14.67 20.62 29.85
N ALA A 387 15.54 20.51 28.86
CA ALA A 387 16.89 21.08 28.90
C ALA A 387 16.81 22.60 29.06
N ALA A 388 16.03 23.27 28.20
CA ALA A 388 15.88 24.72 28.23
C ALA A 388 15.27 25.22 29.55
N ARG A 389 14.25 24.55 30.09
CA ARG A 389 13.68 24.90 31.39
C ARG A 389 14.67 24.71 32.53
N LYS A 390 15.36 23.57 32.59
CA LYS A 390 16.30 23.28 33.66
C LYS A 390 17.52 24.21 33.61
N TRP A 391 18.07 24.46 32.42
CA TRP A 391 19.08 25.50 32.17
C TRP A 391 18.59 26.88 32.59
N GLY A 392 17.35 27.22 32.24
CA GLY A 392 16.70 28.46 32.66
C GLY A 392 16.69 28.67 34.17
N TYR A 393 16.36 27.64 34.93
CA TYR A 393 16.31 27.71 36.39
C TYR A 393 17.71 27.67 37.04
N GLU A 394 18.61 26.83 36.55
CA GLU A 394 19.88 26.52 37.24
C GLU A 394 21.04 27.39 36.79
N VAL A 395 21.02 27.83 35.53
CA VAL A 395 22.11 28.60 34.91
C VAL A 395 21.68 30.04 34.67
N LYS A 396 20.55 30.26 34.00
CA LYS A 396 20.05 31.62 33.73
C LYS A 396 19.50 32.31 35.01
N GLY A 397 18.99 31.53 35.96
CA GLY A 397 18.47 32.04 37.24
C GLY A 397 17.00 32.48 37.20
N VAL A 398 16.21 31.98 36.25
CA VAL A 398 14.76 32.23 36.18
C VAL A 398 14.07 31.66 37.42
N ALA A 399 13.08 32.38 37.96
CA ALA A 399 12.35 31.91 39.13
C ALA A 399 11.60 30.60 38.84
N PRO A 400 11.50 29.66 39.81
CA PRO A 400 10.80 28.39 39.62
C PRO A 400 9.38 28.57 39.08
N GLY A 401 9.03 27.82 38.04
CA GLY A 401 7.71 27.88 37.40
C GLY A 401 7.46 29.08 36.47
N ARG A 402 8.45 29.97 36.28
CA ARG A 402 8.32 31.15 35.39
C ARG A 402 8.87 30.97 33.98
N ALA A 403 9.73 29.97 33.77
CA ALA A 403 10.35 29.69 32.47
C ALA A 403 9.33 29.64 31.32
N THR A 404 9.55 30.49 30.32
CA THR A 404 8.74 30.65 29.13
C THR A 404 9.54 30.24 27.90
N ILE A 405 8.96 29.47 26.99
CA ILE A 405 9.55 29.11 25.70
C ILE A 405 8.70 29.75 24.60
N ILE A 406 9.35 30.47 23.69
CA ILE A 406 8.69 31.02 22.50
C ILE A 406 8.64 29.93 21.43
N VAL A 407 7.51 29.78 20.76
CA VAL A 407 7.27 28.88 19.62
C VAL A 407 6.66 29.67 18.47
N CYS A 408 6.56 29.05 17.29
CA CYS A 408 5.91 29.66 16.14
C CYS A 408 4.48 29.15 15.92
N ASP A 409 3.60 30.01 15.41
CA ASP A 409 2.32 29.59 14.80
C ASP A 409 2.58 28.60 13.65
N GLY A 410 1.69 27.64 13.42
CA GLY A 410 1.84 26.59 12.40
C GLY A 410 2.86 25.49 12.73
N ASN A 411 3.38 25.44 13.97
CA ASN A 411 4.40 24.47 14.36
C ASN A 411 3.88 23.02 14.37
N PHE A 412 4.78 22.08 14.06
CA PHE A 412 4.56 20.66 14.30
C PHE A 412 5.80 20.01 14.94
N HIS A 413 5.78 19.91 16.26
CA HIS A 413 6.87 19.31 17.02
C HIS A 413 6.58 17.88 17.54
N GLY A 414 5.37 17.35 17.29
CA GLY A 414 4.94 16.05 17.80
C GLY A 414 3.51 16.04 18.35
N ARG A 415 3.16 14.97 19.08
CA ARG A 415 1.79 14.70 19.54
C ARG A 415 1.68 14.35 21.04
N THR A 416 2.70 14.67 21.85
CA THR A 416 2.60 14.52 23.32
C THR A 416 1.74 15.64 23.90
N THR A 417 1.23 15.46 25.12
CA THR A 417 0.37 16.45 25.78
C THR A 417 1.04 17.81 25.94
N THR A 418 2.34 17.89 26.27
CA THR A 418 3.09 19.15 26.31
C THR A 418 3.17 19.78 24.92
N ILE A 419 3.46 18.98 23.89
CA ILE A 419 3.68 19.52 22.54
C ILE A 419 2.39 20.06 21.93
N VAL A 420 1.29 19.33 22.04
CA VAL A 420 -0.01 19.82 21.56
C VAL A 420 -0.54 21.01 22.36
N SER A 421 0.03 21.30 23.55
CA SER A 421 -0.35 22.46 24.36
C SER A 421 0.03 23.80 23.73
N PHE A 422 1.06 23.82 22.89
CA PHE A 422 1.52 25.00 22.16
C PHE A 422 1.28 24.91 20.64
N SER A 423 0.49 23.94 20.20
CA SER A 423 0.01 23.88 18.82
C SER A 423 -1.18 24.84 18.63
N ASP A 424 -1.26 25.47 17.48
CA ASP A 424 -2.40 26.26 17.01
C ASP A 424 -3.30 25.49 16.03
N ASP A 425 -2.93 24.27 15.63
CA ASP A 425 -3.78 23.35 14.85
C ASP A 425 -4.92 22.80 15.73
N PRO A 426 -6.19 23.13 15.45
CA PRO A 426 -7.33 22.64 16.21
C PRO A 426 -7.46 21.12 16.22
N LEU A 427 -7.05 20.44 15.14
CA LEU A 427 -7.08 18.97 15.05
C LEU A 427 -6.00 18.33 15.91
N ALA A 428 -4.83 18.96 16.03
CA ALA A 428 -3.78 18.47 16.91
C ALA A 428 -4.05 18.74 18.39
N ARG A 429 -4.68 19.87 18.71
CA ARG A 429 -4.88 20.33 20.08
C ARG A 429 -6.19 19.85 20.71
N GLY A 430 -7.26 19.76 19.94
CA GLY A 430 -8.63 19.57 20.46
C GLY A 430 -8.81 18.34 21.36
N GLY A 431 -9.46 18.53 22.51
CA GLY A 431 -9.90 17.43 23.38
C GLY A 431 -8.86 16.83 24.33
N PHE A 432 -7.63 17.37 24.38
CA PHE A 432 -6.52 16.81 25.19
C PHE A 432 -6.15 17.61 26.45
N GLY A 433 -6.94 18.62 26.82
CA GLY A 433 -6.66 19.48 27.97
C GLY A 433 -6.73 18.77 29.34
N PRO A 434 -6.17 19.38 30.41
CA PRO A 434 -5.57 20.71 30.47
C PRO A 434 -4.17 20.79 29.83
N TYR A 435 -3.88 21.93 29.21
CA TYR A 435 -2.64 22.17 28.48
C TYR A 435 -1.50 22.67 29.38
N ALA A 436 -0.27 22.25 29.08
CA ALA A 436 0.94 22.68 29.77
C ALA A 436 1.19 24.20 29.56
N PRO A 437 1.40 24.97 30.63
CA PRO A 437 1.70 26.40 30.53
C PRO A 437 3.18 26.66 30.18
N GLY A 438 3.53 27.94 30.04
CA GLY A 438 4.91 28.39 29.84
C GLY A 438 5.34 28.45 28.37
N PHE A 439 4.39 28.68 27.46
CA PHE A 439 4.62 28.83 26.02
C PHE A 439 3.98 30.12 25.51
N VAL A 440 4.67 30.79 24.59
CA VAL A 440 4.18 32.00 23.90
C VAL A 440 4.36 31.76 22.40
N SER A 441 3.31 31.97 21.62
CA SER A 441 3.37 31.79 20.17
C SER A 441 3.61 33.13 19.47
N VAL A 442 4.39 33.10 18.40
CA VAL A 442 4.61 34.23 17.48
C VAL A 442 4.44 33.77 16.03
N PRO A 443 4.08 34.66 15.08
CA PRO A 443 4.02 34.29 13.67
C PRO A 443 5.37 33.75 13.16
N PHE A 444 5.34 32.63 12.43
CA PHE A 444 6.54 32.06 11.81
C PHE A 444 7.16 33.04 10.79
N GLY A 445 8.49 33.14 10.78
CA GLY A 445 9.20 34.04 9.86
C GLY A 445 9.19 35.53 10.25
N ASP A 446 8.54 35.92 11.36
CA ASP A 446 8.50 37.30 11.85
C ASP A 446 9.51 37.55 12.98
N ALA A 447 10.68 38.09 12.61
CA ALA A 447 11.72 38.43 13.59
C ALA A 447 11.34 39.59 14.53
N ALA A 448 10.46 40.50 14.09
CA ALA A 448 10.01 41.62 14.92
C ALA A 448 9.03 41.14 15.99
N ALA A 449 8.14 40.20 15.66
CA ALA A 449 7.27 39.55 16.62
C ALA A 449 8.07 38.73 17.65
N LEU A 450 9.11 38.01 17.21
CA LEU A 450 10.04 37.32 18.12
C LEU A 450 10.71 38.30 19.08
N GLU A 451 11.26 39.42 18.58
CA GLU A 451 11.89 40.46 19.41
C GLU A 451 10.89 41.07 20.41
N ALA A 452 9.65 41.34 19.98
CA ALA A 452 8.60 41.86 20.84
C ALA A 452 8.26 40.88 21.97
N ALA A 453 8.14 39.59 21.68
CA ALA A 453 7.87 38.55 22.68
C ALA A 453 9.05 38.40 23.66
N LEU A 454 10.30 38.41 23.17
CA LEU A 454 11.50 38.40 24.00
C LEU A 454 11.54 39.59 24.96
N LYS A 455 11.14 40.79 24.52
CA LYS A 455 11.06 41.99 25.36
C LYS A 455 9.91 41.92 26.37
N ALA A 456 8.74 41.44 25.95
CA ALA A 456 7.54 41.40 26.79
C ALA A 456 7.66 40.41 27.95
N HIS A 457 8.31 39.27 27.72
CA HIS A 457 8.51 38.23 28.72
C HIS A 457 9.88 38.30 29.42
N GLY A 458 10.80 39.10 28.88
CA GLY A 458 12.05 39.49 29.54
C GLY A 458 12.91 38.29 29.97
N GLU A 459 13.36 38.33 31.23
CA GLU A 459 14.26 37.32 31.80
C GLU A 459 13.63 35.92 31.89
N ASP A 460 12.31 35.81 31.90
CA ASP A 460 11.60 34.53 32.00
C ASP A 460 11.73 33.68 30.73
N VAL A 461 12.11 34.26 29.58
CA VAL A 461 12.26 33.49 28.34
C VAL A 461 13.52 32.64 28.39
N VAL A 462 13.39 31.33 28.38
CA VAL A 462 14.53 30.40 28.43
C VAL A 462 14.93 29.87 27.06
N GLY A 463 14.07 29.96 26.07
CA GLY A 463 14.40 29.57 24.70
C GLY A 463 13.37 29.91 23.66
N PHE A 464 13.78 29.78 22.41
CA PHE A 464 12.96 29.88 21.21
C PHE A 464 13.09 28.56 20.43
N LEU A 465 11.99 27.81 20.33
CA LEU A 465 11.90 26.57 19.58
C LEU A 465 11.32 26.86 18.19
N VAL A 466 12.06 26.48 17.15
CA VAL A 466 11.70 26.79 15.77
C VAL A 466 12.11 25.68 14.81
N GLU A 467 11.23 25.35 13.86
CA GLU A 467 11.60 24.60 12.67
C GLU A 467 12.30 25.56 11.69
N PRO A 468 13.51 25.27 11.18
CA PRO A 468 14.14 26.13 10.16
C PRO A 468 13.29 26.30 8.88
N ILE A 469 12.45 25.32 8.59
CA ILE A 469 11.42 25.30 7.55
C ILE A 469 10.25 24.51 8.14
N GLN A 470 9.04 25.08 8.19
CA GLN A 470 7.88 24.37 8.73
C GLN A 470 7.38 23.32 7.74
N GLY A 471 7.42 22.06 8.15
CA GLY A 471 7.24 20.96 7.23
C GLY A 471 5.80 20.49 7.06
N GLU A 472 5.10 20.25 8.18
CA GLU A 472 3.69 19.82 8.15
C GLU A 472 2.78 20.95 7.64
N ALA A 473 3.11 22.21 7.92
CA ALA A 473 2.42 23.41 7.42
C ALA A 473 2.51 23.62 5.89
N GLY A 474 3.17 22.71 5.16
CA GLY A 474 3.27 22.77 3.69
C GLY A 474 4.61 23.28 3.17
N VAL A 475 5.72 22.94 3.84
CA VAL A 475 7.08 23.34 3.44
C VAL A 475 7.20 24.87 3.36
N ILE A 476 6.88 25.55 4.47
CA ILE A 476 6.94 27.01 4.56
C ILE A 476 8.38 27.43 4.85
N LEU A 477 8.99 28.13 3.89
CA LEU A 477 10.31 28.71 4.07
C LEU A 477 10.17 30.09 4.73
N PRO A 478 10.96 30.41 5.77
CA PRO A 478 10.96 31.75 6.33
C PRO A 478 11.66 32.73 5.36
N PRO A 479 11.48 34.05 5.55
CA PRO A 479 12.24 35.06 4.81
C PRO A 479 13.75 34.92 5.02
N ASP A 480 14.53 35.23 3.99
CA ASP A 480 15.99 35.21 4.06
C ASP A 480 16.52 36.07 5.21
N GLY A 481 17.37 35.48 6.07
CA GLY A 481 17.96 36.16 7.22
C GLY A 481 17.16 36.00 8.51
N TYR A 482 15.99 35.36 8.47
CA TYR A 482 15.18 35.10 9.66
C TYR A 482 15.93 34.29 10.72
N LEU A 483 16.62 33.22 10.33
CA LEU A 483 17.35 32.37 11.29
C LEU A 483 18.55 33.11 11.89
N ARG A 484 19.27 33.92 11.09
CA ARG A 484 20.32 34.81 11.62
C ARG A 484 19.76 35.82 12.61
N ALA A 485 18.61 36.41 12.31
CA ALA A 485 17.94 37.35 13.20
C ALA A 485 17.52 36.66 14.51
N ALA A 486 16.90 35.48 14.44
CA ALA A 486 16.53 34.68 15.60
C ALA A 486 17.75 34.34 16.47
N ARG A 487 18.85 33.86 15.86
CA ARG A 487 20.11 33.57 16.58
C ARG A 487 20.64 34.80 17.31
N ARG A 488 20.69 35.95 16.65
CA ARG A 488 21.14 37.21 17.25
C ARG A 488 20.23 37.61 18.42
N LEU A 489 18.93 37.65 18.20
CA LEU A 489 17.93 38.04 19.21
C LEU A 489 17.95 37.14 20.44
N CYS A 490 17.99 35.82 20.25
CA CYS A 490 18.14 34.86 21.34
C CYS A 490 19.40 35.15 22.17
N SER A 491 20.51 35.45 21.50
CA SER A 491 21.79 35.74 22.18
C SER A 491 21.75 37.06 22.96
N GLU A 492 21.20 38.12 22.37
CA GLU A 492 21.02 39.45 23.01
C GLU A 492 20.13 39.37 24.27
N HIS A 493 19.16 38.46 24.28
CA HIS A 493 18.22 38.27 25.38
C HIS A 493 18.57 37.11 26.33
N GLY A 494 19.73 36.46 26.13
CA GLY A 494 20.15 35.30 26.91
C GLY A 494 19.13 34.16 26.90
N ALA A 495 18.51 33.88 25.76
CA ALA A 495 17.60 32.76 25.54
C ALA A 495 18.25 31.75 24.59
N LEU A 496 17.93 30.46 24.75
CA LEU A 496 18.46 29.41 23.89
C LEU A 496 17.75 29.40 22.52
N LEU A 497 18.50 29.34 21.42
CA LEU A 497 17.94 28.96 20.12
C LEU A 497 17.89 27.43 20.01
N ILE A 498 16.70 26.88 19.85
CA ILE A 498 16.44 25.45 19.72
C ILE A 498 15.92 25.20 18.30
N ALA A 499 16.74 24.57 17.45
CA ALA A 499 16.35 24.27 16.08
C ALA A 499 15.81 22.84 15.96
N ASP A 500 14.54 22.73 15.60
CA ASP A 500 13.94 21.46 15.21
C ASP A 500 14.32 21.10 13.77
N GLU A 501 15.36 20.28 13.64
CA GLU A 501 15.91 19.78 12.39
C GLU A 501 15.46 18.32 12.14
N ILE A 502 14.41 17.84 12.82
CA ILE A 502 13.91 16.47 12.67
C ILE A 502 13.52 16.19 11.22
N GLN A 503 12.89 17.14 10.51
CA GLN A 503 12.47 16.95 9.12
C GLN A 503 13.33 17.69 8.09
N SER A 504 13.79 18.90 8.43
CA SER A 504 14.53 19.80 7.54
C SER A 504 16.03 19.46 7.45
N GLY A 505 16.56 18.75 8.45
CA GLY A 505 17.96 18.41 8.55
C GLY A 505 18.36 17.14 7.82
N LEU A 506 19.57 16.66 8.14
CA LEU A 506 20.19 15.44 7.68
C LEU A 506 20.16 15.30 6.15
N GLY A 507 20.49 16.39 5.45
CA GLY A 507 20.66 16.42 4.00
C GLY A 507 19.45 16.83 3.18
N ARG A 508 18.24 16.85 3.77
CA ARG A 508 16.98 17.06 3.04
C ARG A 508 16.99 18.34 2.19
N THR A 509 17.51 19.42 2.76
CA THR A 509 17.52 20.76 2.13
C THR A 509 18.75 21.02 1.26
N GLY A 510 19.57 20.00 0.97
CA GLY A 510 20.84 20.16 0.22
C GLY A 510 22.03 20.61 1.07
N ARG A 511 21.85 20.72 2.39
CA ARG A 511 22.88 20.93 3.41
C ARG A 511 22.69 19.91 4.53
N THR A 512 23.69 19.72 5.38
CA THR A 512 23.56 18.79 6.51
C THR A 512 22.45 19.25 7.45
N PHE A 513 22.43 20.53 7.81
CA PHE A 513 21.36 21.17 8.55
C PHE A 513 20.74 22.30 7.71
N ALA A 514 19.43 22.52 7.84
CA ALA A 514 18.79 23.65 7.20
C ALA A 514 19.32 25.00 7.72
N CYS A 515 19.72 25.07 9.00
CA CYS A 515 20.41 26.22 9.58
C CYS A 515 21.71 26.60 8.85
N ASP A 516 22.38 25.65 8.17
CA ASP A 516 23.63 25.91 7.44
C ASP A 516 23.41 26.87 6.25
N HIS A 517 22.20 26.94 5.69
CA HIS A 517 21.88 27.91 4.62
C HIS A 517 22.06 29.36 5.07
N GLU A 518 21.96 29.60 6.37
CA GLU A 518 22.13 30.92 6.98
C GLU A 518 23.37 31.01 7.87
N SER A 519 24.21 29.97 7.90
CA SER A 519 25.39 29.86 8.77
C SER A 519 25.06 30.05 10.25
N VAL A 520 23.92 29.49 10.67
CA VAL A 520 23.45 29.55 12.05
C VAL A 520 23.79 28.26 12.78
N VAL A 521 24.37 28.39 13.97
CA VAL A 521 24.52 27.28 14.92
C VAL A 521 23.55 27.54 16.09
N PRO A 522 22.50 26.71 16.29
CA PRO A 522 21.61 26.80 17.43
C PRO A 522 22.32 26.35 18.71
N ASP A 523 21.76 26.69 19.87
CA ASP A 523 22.27 26.17 21.16
C ASP A 523 21.91 24.70 21.32
N ILE A 524 20.72 24.31 20.82
CA ILE A 524 20.27 22.92 20.79
C ILE A 524 19.80 22.55 19.39
N TYR A 525 20.40 21.51 18.81
CA TYR A 525 19.83 20.78 17.67
C TYR A 525 18.87 19.71 18.17
N VAL A 526 17.70 19.59 17.55
CA VAL A 526 16.77 18.47 17.75
C VAL A 526 16.71 17.65 16.47
N LEU A 527 17.04 16.36 16.55
CA LEU A 527 17.25 15.48 15.40
C LEU A 527 16.42 14.19 15.55
N GLY A 528 15.98 13.63 14.42
CA GLY A 528 15.15 12.42 14.39
C GLY A 528 14.99 11.88 12.98
N LYS A 529 13.88 11.18 12.71
CA LYS A 529 13.49 10.67 11.37
C LYS A 529 14.65 9.99 10.63
N ALA A 530 15.29 10.69 9.71
CA ALA A 530 16.41 10.19 8.90
C ALA A 530 17.62 9.74 9.74
N LEU A 531 17.77 10.19 10.99
CA LEU A 531 18.81 9.72 11.91
C LEU A 531 18.74 8.21 12.16
N GLY A 532 17.54 7.64 12.15
CA GLY A 532 17.28 6.20 12.25
C GLY A 532 17.33 5.46 10.91
N GLY A 533 17.58 6.17 9.81
CA GLY A 533 17.74 5.60 8.47
C GLY A 533 16.49 4.93 7.89
N GLY A 534 15.31 5.14 8.49
CA GLY A 534 14.09 4.39 8.19
C GLY A 534 14.13 2.92 8.63
N ILE A 535 15.12 2.51 9.43
CA ILE A 535 15.28 1.14 9.92
C ILE A 535 14.81 1.00 11.37
N VAL A 536 15.16 1.98 12.22
CA VAL A 536 14.81 2.00 13.65
C VAL A 536 14.42 3.41 14.08
N ALA A 537 13.56 3.53 15.09
CA ALA A 537 13.25 4.82 15.71
C ALA A 537 14.47 5.31 16.50
N LEU A 538 15.06 6.42 16.05
CA LEU A 538 16.18 7.08 16.71
C LEU A 538 16.02 8.60 16.58
N SER A 539 16.19 9.28 17.70
CA SER A 539 16.26 10.72 17.79
C SER A 539 17.36 11.13 18.77
N ALA A 540 17.76 12.40 18.75
CA ALA A 540 18.72 12.94 19.69
C ALA A 540 18.56 14.44 19.81
N ILE A 541 18.97 15.00 20.95
CA ILE A 541 19.33 16.41 21.04
C ILE A 541 20.85 16.54 21.14
N ALA A 542 21.41 17.60 20.59
CA ALA A 542 22.82 17.95 20.72
C ALA A 542 22.98 19.41 21.13
N GLY A 543 23.89 19.67 22.06
CA GLY A 543 24.11 21.00 22.65
C GLY A 543 25.40 21.03 23.45
N ASP A 544 25.81 22.23 23.84
CA ASP A 544 27.09 22.46 24.53
C ASP A 544 27.01 22.02 26.01
N ASP A 545 28.17 21.85 26.65
CA ASP A 545 28.27 21.34 28.03
C ASP A 545 27.50 22.23 29.03
N ASP A 546 27.56 23.54 28.85
CA ASP A 546 26.88 24.52 29.70
C ASP A 546 25.34 24.49 29.58
N VAL A 547 24.81 23.92 28.49
CA VAL A 547 23.37 23.73 28.27
C VAL A 547 22.92 22.33 28.68
N LEU A 548 23.57 21.28 28.19
CA LEU A 548 23.14 19.89 28.44
C LEU A 548 23.73 19.29 29.73
N GLY A 549 24.76 19.91 30.29
CA GLY A 549 25.37 19.50 31.56
C GLY A 549 24.44 19.59 32.77
N VAL A 550 23.29 20.26 32.63
CA VAL A 550 22.23 20.28 33.64
C VAL A 550 21.65 18.88 33.90
N PHE A 551 21.68 17.96 32.93
CA PHE A 551 21.14 16.61 33.15
C PHE A 551 22.06 15.75 34.02
N GLU A 552 21.72 15.65 35.29
CA GLU A 552 22.37 14.74 36.25
C GLU A 552 21.71 13.34 36.24
N PRO A 553 22.42 12.30 36.70
CA PRO A 553 21.86 10.96 36.85
C PRO A 553 20.52 10.97 37.61
N GLY A 554 19.47 10.39 37.01
CA GLY A 554 18.12 10.31 37.58
C GLY A 554 17.16 11.44 37.18
N THR A 555 17.63 12.52 36.53
CA THR A 555 16.78 13.66 36.13
C THR A 555 16.05 13.46 34.79
N HIS A 556 16.55 12.53 33.96
CA HIS A 556 15.97 12.14 32.67
C HIS A 556 16.35 10.68 32.37
N GLY A 557 15.54 9.97 31.59
CA GLY A 557 15.84 8.59 31.21
C GLY A 557 14.93 8.06 30.10
N SER A 558 15.40 7.03 29.42
CA SER A 558 14.66 6.28 28.40
C SER A 558 15.17 4.85 28.36
N THR A 559 14.26 3.88 28.27
CA THR A 559 14.61 2.45 28.21
C THR A 559 15.38 2.12 26.94
N PHE A 560 14.92 2.63 25.81
CA PHE A 560 15.49 2.38 24.47
C PHE A 560 16.45 3.48 24.00
N GLY A 561 16.44 4.66 24.64
CA GLY A 561 17.33 5.78 24.28
C GLY A 561 18.81 5.39 24.40
N GLY A 562 19.52 5.42 23.27
CA GLY A 562 20.94 5.05 23.20
C GLY A 562 21.20 3.54 23.19
N ASN A 563 20.23 2.73 22.77
CA ASN A 563 20.42 1.29 22.60
C ASN A 563 21.46 0.98 21.49
N PRO A 564 22.22 -0.13 21.61
CA PRO A 564 23.28 -0.47 20.67
C PRO A 564 22.84 -0.58 19.20
N LEU A 565 21.65 -1.13 18.94
CA LEU A 565 21.13 -1.30 17.58
C LEU A 565 20.91 0.06 16.91
N ALA A 566 20.22 0.97 17.59
CA ALA A 566 19.98 2.32 17.09
C ALA A 566 21.28 3.10 16.92
N CYS A 567 22.21 3.02 17.88
CA CYS A 567 23.51 3.69 17.76
C CYS A 567 24.32 3.18 16.56
N ALA A 568 24.33 1.87 16.28
CA ALA A 568 25.02 1.33 15.10
C ALA A 568 24.42 1.83 13.78
N VAL A 569 23.08 1.84 13.66
CA VAL A 569 22.40 2.39 12.48
C VAL A 569 22.64 3.90 12.35
N GLY A 570 22.53 4.63 13.45
CA GLY A 570 22.78 6.07 13.49
C GLY A 570 24.19 6.43 13.03
N ARG A 571 25.21 5.68 13.47
CA ARG A 571 26.59 5.89 12.99
C ARG A 571 26.73 5.69 11.48
N ALA A 572 26.09 4.66 10.91
CA ALA A 572 26.09 4.45 9.46
C ALA A 572 25.39 5.60 8.71
N VAL A 573 24.34 6.20 9.28
CA VAL A 573 23.72 7.42 8.76
C VAL A 573 24.69 8.61 8.81
N LEU A 574 25.39 8.81 9.92
CA LEU A 574 26.36 9.89 10.07
C LEU A 574 27.53 9.77 9.07
N GLU A 575 27.99 8.55 8.79
CA GLU A 575 29.00 8.27 7.76
C GLU A 575 28.50 8.64 6.36
N LEU A 576 27.24 8.34 6.02
CA LEU A 576 26.65 8.75 4.75
C LEU A 576 26.60 10.28 4.63
N LEU A 577 26.20 10.98 5.69
CA LEU A 577 26.15 12.44 5.72
C LEU A 577 27.55 13.06 5.63
N ALA A 578 28.55 12.46 6.29
CA ALA A 578 29.92 12.95 6.26
C ALA A 578 30.55 12.92 4.85
N SER A 579 30.04 12.08 3.94
CA SER A 579 30.51 12.05 2.54
C SER A 579 30.15 13.31 1.75
N GLY A 580 29.08 14.02 2.13
CA GLY A 580 28.53 15.15 1.39
C GLY A 580 27.76 14.77 0.11
N GLU A 581 27.78 13.50 -0.31
CA GLU A 581 27.13 13.05 -1.54
C GLU A 581 25.60 13.19 -1.48
N PRO A 582 24.89 12.79 -0.40
CA PRO A 582 23.44 12.97 -0.31
C PRO A 582 23.02 14.44 -0.37
N GLN A 583 23.76 15.34 0.30
CA GLN A 583 23.50 16.78 0.31
C GLN A 583 23.68 17.38 -1.09
N ALA A 584 24.79 17.05 -1.76
CA ALA A 584 25.07 17.51 -3.10
C ALA A 584 24.02 17.01 -4.11
N ASN A 585 23.58 15.75 -3.99
CA ASN A 585 22.53 15.21 -4.84
C ASN A 585 21.19 15.90 -4.58
N ALA A 586 20.81 16.11 -3.32
CA ALA A 586 19.57 16.80 -2.96
C ALA A 586 19.52 18.24 -3.50
N ALA A 587 20.64 18.96 -3.44
CA ALA A 587 20.75 20.28 -4.07
C ALA A 587 20.59 20.20 -5.60
N ARG A 588 21.33 19.29 -6.25
CA ARG A 588 21.32 19.15 -7.73
C ARG A 588 19.95 18.75 -8.26
N GLN A 589 19.35 17.68 -7.73
CA GLN A 589 18.05 17.19 -8.16
C GLN A 589 16.92 18.16 -7.79
N GLY A 590 17.03 18.81 -6.63
CA GLY A 590 16.12 19.88 -6.23
C GLY A 590 16.11 21.03 -7.24
N THR A 591 17.28 21.53 -7.64
CA THR A 591 17.39 22.57 -8.68
C THR A 591 16.79 22.09 -10.01
N LYS A 592 17.09 20.85 -10.44
CA LYS A 592 16.55 20.27 -11.67
C LYS A 592 15.02 20.25 -11.68
N LEU A 593 14.40 19.70 -10.64
CA LEU A 593 12.94 19.65 -10.49
C LEU A 593 12.32 21.05 -10.44
N ARG A 594 12.91 21.94 -9.64
CA ARG A 594 12.44 23.32 -9.49
C ARG A 594 12.46 24.07 -10.82
N THR A 595 13.59 24.05 -11.53
CA THR A 595 13.71 24.73 -12.83
C THR A 595 12.71 24.21 -13.86
N ALA A 596 12.45 22.90 -13.86
CA ALA A 596 11.47 22.33 -14.78
C ALA A 596 10.03 22.74 -14.45
N LEU A 597 9.65 22.74 -13.16
CA LEU A 597 8.33 23.24 -12.72
C LEU A 597 8.14 24.72 -13.03
N ASP A 598 9.16 25.56 -12.77
CA ASP A 598 9.12 26.98 -13.09
C ASP A 598 8.98 27.21 -14.61
N SER A 599 9.67 26.40 -15.42
CA SER A 599 9.62 26.50 -16.88
C SER A 599 8.29 26.05 -17.46
N ALA A 600 7.68 25.01 -16.88
CA ALA A 600 6.37 24.50 -17.30
C ALA A 600 5.22 25.41 -16.84
N ALA A 601 5.39 26.11 -15.71
CA ALA A 601 4.43 26.99 -15.08
C ALA A 601 2.98 26.45 -15.10
N PRO A 602 2.70 25.25 -14.52
CA PRO A 602 1.39 24.62 -14.60
C PRO A 602 0.27 25.53 -14.05
N ALA A 603 -0.83 25.72 -14.78
CA ALA A 603 -1.88 26.66 -14.38
C ALA A 603 -2.70 26.17 -13.16
N VAL A 604 -2.52 24.91 -12.78
CA VAL A 604 -3.08 24.31 -11.57
C VAL A 604 -2.40 24.82 -10.29
N LEU A 605 -1.12 25.20 -10.35
CA LEU A 605 -0.31 25.57 -9.18
C LEU A 605 -0.35 27.07 -8.89
N ASP A 606 -0.58 27.47 -7.64
CA ASP A 606 -0.48 28.86 -7.20
C ASP A 606 0.96 29.26 -6.86
N ASP A 607 1.64 28.42 -6.09
CA ASP A 607 3.00 28.62 -5.64
C ASP A 607 3.78 27.29 -5.57
N VAL A 608 5.10 27.38 -5.72
CA VAL A 608 6.03 26.25 -5.60
C VAL A 608 7.13 26.64 -4.62
N ARG A 609 7.04 26.09 -3.42
CA ARG A 609 8.07 26.22 -2.39
C ARG A 609 9.02 25.04 -2.45
N SER A 610 10.31 25.32 -2.36
CA SER A 610 11.31 24.25 -2.32
C SER A 610 12.63 24.65 -1.71
N ARG A 611 13.28 23.67 -1.08
CA ARG A 611 14.70 23.72 -0.68
C ARG A 611 15.28 22.31 -0.75
N GLY A 612 16.31 22.10 -1.56
CA GLY A 612 16.83 20.75 -1.84
C GLY A 612 15.75 19.86 -2.46
N LEU A 613 15.66 18.60 -2.02
CA LEU A 613 14.61 17.66 -2.45
C LEU A 613 13.38 17.73 -1.55
N TRP A 614 12.94 18.93 -1.20
CA TRP A 614 11.73 19.12 -0.41
C TRP A 614 10.87 20.20 -1.02
N PHE A 615 9.66 19.82 -1.45
CA PHE A 615 8.74 20.64 -2.20
C PHE A 615 7.36 20.69 -1.54
N GLY A 616 6.79 21.88 -1.50
CA GLY A 616 5.36 22.12 -1.31
C GLY A 616 4.81 22.74 -2.59
N LEU A 617 3.85 22.06 -3.21
CA LEU A 617 3.15 22.53 -4.40
C LEU A 617 1.75 22.96 -3.99
N ASP A 618 1.48 24.26 -3.98
CA ASP A 618 0.17 24.78 -3.64
C ASP A 618 -0.73 24.77 -4.85
N LEU A 619 -1.89 24.16 -4.71
CA LEU A 619 -2.91 24.16 -5.74
C LEU A 619 -3.79 25.38 -5.62
N ARG A 620 -4.23 25.89 -6.77
CA ARG A 620 -5.31 26.87 -6.78
C ARG A 620 -6.60 26.13 -6.51
N ALA A 621 -7.34 26.57 -5.49
CA ALA A 621 -8.58 25.93 -5.01
C ALA A 621 -9.61 25.60 -6.12
N ARG A 622 -9.63 26.39 -7.20
CA ARG A 622 -10.50 26.14 -8.37
C ARG A 622 -10.19 24.85 -9.15
N HIS A 623 -9.08 24.17 -8.89
CA HIS A 623 -8.68 22.95 -9.59
C HIS A 623 -8.79 21.66 -8.75
N GLY A 624 -9.39 21.73 -7.56
CA GLY A 624 -9.58 20.57 -6.68
C GLY A 624 -8.72 20.64 -5.42
N SER A 625 -8.62 19.51 -4.73
CA SER A 625 -7.80 19.36 -3.53
C SER A 625 -6.44 18.74 -3.83
N ALA A 626 -5.46 18.93 -2.94
CA ALA A 626 -4.18 18.23 -3.00
C ALA A 626 -4.33 16.72 -2.92
N ARG A 627 -5.39 16.23 -2.25
CA ARG A 627 -5.70 14.81 -2.20
C ARG A 627 -6.04 14.27 -3.60
N ASP A 628 -6.86 14.99 -4.37
CA ASP A 628 -7.24 14.58 -5.73
C ASP A 628 -5.99 14.43 -6.63
N ILE A 629 -5.06 15.38 -6.55
CA ILE A 629 -3.79 15.30 -7.28
C ILE A 629 -2.93 14.13 -6.79
N CYS A 630 -2.86 13.87 -5.49
CA CYS A 630 -2.13 12.71 -4.96
C CYS A 630 -2.73 11.37 -5.43
N GLU A 631 -4.06 11.28 -5.56
CA GLU A 631 -4.73 10.09 -6.09
C GLU A 631 -4.49 9.90 -7.59
N GLN A 632 -4.41 10.98 -8.36
CA GLN A 632 -4.01 10.92 -9.77
C GLN A 632 -2.54 10.51 -9.92
N LEU A 633 -1.65 11.09 -9.10
CA LEU A 633 -0.23 10.70 -9.03
C LEU A 633 -0.08 9.21 -8.68
N LEU A 634 -0.88 8.71 -7.73
CA LEU A 634 -0.95 7.29 -7.41
C LEU A 634 -1.35 6.46 -8.65
N GLY A 635 -2.35 6.92 -9.41
CA GLY A 635 -2.78 6.30 -10.66
C GLY A 635 -1.65 6.09 -11.67
N VAL A 636 -0.74 7.06 -11.77
CA VAL A 636 0.42 7.04 -12.68
C VAL A 636 1.72 6.54 -12.04
N GLY A 637 1.66 6.01 -10.81
CA GLY A 637 2.79 5.34 -10.16
C GLY A 637 3.70 6.25 -9.31
N VAL A 638 3.21 7.37 -8.79
CA VAL A 638 3.95 8.25 -7.87
C VAL A 638 3.24 8.29 -6.51
N LEU A 639 3.97 8.06 -5.42
CA LEU A 639 3.45 8.26 -4.08
C LEU A 639 3.82 9.65 -3.57
N ALA A 640 2.81 10.50 -3.44
CA ALA A 640 2.89 11.82 -2.81
C ALA A 640 1.81 11.94 -1.73
N LYS A 641 1.86 12.98 -0.89
CA LYS A 641 0.83 13.18 0.13
C LYS A 641 0.47 14.66 0.29
N ASP A 642 -0.82 14.89 0.45
CA ASP A 642 -1.43 16.18 0.75
C ASP A 642 -1.16 16.63 2.19
N THR A 643 -1.16 17.94 2.41
CA THR A 643 -1.30 18.57 3.72
C THR A 643 -2.19 19.81 3.62
N HIS A 644 -2.93 20.11 4.69
CA HIS A 644 -3.83 21.26 4.80
C HIS A 644 -4.72 21.52 3.56
N GLU A 645 -5.30 20.44 3.01
CA GLU A 645 -6.20 20.41 1.82
C GLU A 645 -5.62 20.84 0.46
N GLN A 646 -4.67 21.77 0.41
CA GLN A 646 -4.27 22.45 -0.83
C GLN A 646 -2.80 22.26 -1.22
N THR A 647 -1.95 21.72 -0.35
CA THR A 647 -0.52 21.54 -0.64
C THR A 647 -0.18 20.07 -0.91
N VAL A 648 0.37 19.77 -2.09
CA VAL A 648 1.01 18.46 -2.37
C VAL A 648 2.46 18.52 -1.90
N ARG A 649 2.88 17.56 -1.07
CA ARG A 649 4.28 17.46 -0.62
C ARG A 649 5.04 16.43 -1.43
N LEU A 650 6.23 16.83 -1.89
CA LEU A 650 7.21 15.92 -2.50
C LEU A 650 8.53 15.98 -1.73
N ALA A 651 9.01 14.81 -1.32
CA ALA A 651 10.26 14.58 -0.61
C ALA A 651 10.84 13.21 -1.00
N PRO A 652 11.26 12.98 -2.26
CA PRO A 652 11.87 11.70 -2.67
C PRO A 652 13.19 11.44 -1.93
N PRO A 653 13.71 10.19 -1.91
CA PRO A 653 14.99 9.91 -1.29
C PRO A 653 16.13 10.74 -1.90
N LEU A 654 17.09 11.13 -1.08
CA LEU A 654 18.28 11.89 -1.50
C LEU A 654 19.22 11.07 -2.38
N THR A 655 19.00 9.76 -2.48
CA THR A 655 19.72 8.85 -3.39
C THR A 655 19.05 8.73 -4.76
N ILE A 656 17.96 9.45 -5.02
CA ILE A 656 17.26 9.44 -6.32
C ILE A 656 18.23 9.79 -7.46
N THR A 657 18.17 9.02 -8.53
CA THR A 657 19.02 9.18 -9.72
C THR A 657 18.47 10.26 -10.67
N ASP A 658 19.29 10.67 -11.64
CA ASP A 658 18.84 11.61 -12.68
C ASP A 658 17.65 11.05 -13.47
N ALA A 659 17.69 9.76 -13.82
CA ALA A 659 16.65 9.07 -14.58
C ALA A 659 15.33 8.92 -13.80
N GLU A 660 15.42 8.61 -12.51
CA GLU A 660 14.23 8.57 -11.63
C GLU A 660 13.65 9.96 -11.42
N THR A 661 14.50 10.99 -11.34
CA THR A 661 14.08 12.39 -11.26
C THR A 661 13.36 12.83 -12.54
N ASP A 662 13.89 12.47 -13.72
CA ASP A 662 13.23 12.71 -15.00
C ASP A 662 11.89 11.99 -15.10
N TRP A 663 11.83 10.74 -14.65
CA TRP A 663 10.61 9.95 -14.63
C TRP A 663 9.54 10.56 -13.71
N LEU A 664 9.93 10.98 -12.50
CA LEU A 664 9.04 11.69 -11.57
C LEU A 664 8.51 12.98 -12.20
N LEU A 665 9.41 13.78 -12.80
CA LEU A 665 9.06 15.05 -13.42
C LEU A 665 8.04 14.87 -14.55
N GLU A 666 8.27 13.88 -15.42
CA GLU A 666 7.38 13.57 -16.54
C GLU A 666 5.96 13.26 -16.03
N ARG A 667 5.82 12.31 -15.09
CA ARG A 667 4.52 11.92 -14.52
C ARG A 667 3.84 13.06 -13.76
N LEU A 668 4.64 13.86 -13.04
CA LEU A 668 4.15 15.03 -12.31
C LEU A 668 3.56 16.06 -13.26
N LEU A 669 4.29 16.44 -14.31
CA LEU A 669 3.82 17.42 -15.30
C LEU A 669 2.61 16.91 -16.08
N GLU A 670 2.60 15.63 -16.49
CA GLU A 670 1.43 15.00 -17.11
C GLU A 670 0.19 15.11 -16.23
N THR A 671 0.32 14.83 -14.93
CA THR A 671 -0.78 14.89 -13.97
C THR A 671 -1.26 16.32 -13.75
N LEU A 672 -0.34 17.26 -13.56
CA LEU A 672 -0.67 18.68 -13.37
C LEU A 672 -1.33 19.30 -14.62
N ALA A 673 -0.97 18.85 -15.82
CA ALA A 673 -1.62 19.26 -17.07
C ALA A 673 -3.01 18.61 -17.25
N ALA A 674 -3.18 17.32 -16.90
CA ALA A 674 -4.47 16.65 -16.96
C ALA A 674 -5.51 17.27 -16.01
N GLY A 675 -5.07 17.78 -14.87
CA GLY A 675 -5.90 18.56 -13.94
C GLY A 675 -6.53 19.82 -14.56
N GLU A 676 -5.95 20.36 -15.65
CA GLU A 676 -6.53 21.46 -16.43
C GLU A 676 -7.69 20.98 -17.33
N LEU A 677 -7.61 19.75 -17.85
CA LEU A 677 -8.55 19.19 -18.82
C LEU A 677 -9.83 18.63 -18.17
N LEU A 678 -9.73 18.05 -16.97
CA LEU A 678 -10.86 17.38 -16.30
C LEU A 678 -11.99 18.34 -15.85
N ARG A 679 -11.75 19.66 -15.76
CA ARG A 679 -12.80 20.65 -15.45
C ARG A 679 -13.29 21.48 -16.65
N LEU A 680 -12.60 21.45 -17.79
CA LEU A 680 -13.17 21.97 -19.04
C LEU A 680 -14.33 21.11 -19.56
N ALA A 681 -14.42 19.87 -19.07
CA ALA A 681 -15.55 18.96 -19.28
C ALA A 681 -16.45 18.87 -18.03
N ALA A 682 -16.96 20.00 -17.53
CA ALA A 682 -18.05 19.95 -16.56
C ALA A 682 -19.38 19.64 -17.28
N PRO A 683 -20.16 18.64 -16.84
CA PRO A 683 -21.52 18.42 -17.35
C PRO A 683 -22.48 19.55 -16.87
N PRO A 684 -23.58 19.81 -17.59
CA PRO A 684 -24.52 20.87 -17.23
C PRO A 684 -25.14 20.62 -15.85
N GLU A 685 -25.29 21.71 -15.09
CA GLU A 685 -25.85 21.75 -13.73
C GLU A 685 -27.17 20.96 -13.63
N ALA A 686 -27.22 19.98 -12.72
CA ALA A 686 -28.45 19.33 -12.34
C ALA A 686 -29.24 20.27 -11.41
N SER A 687 -30.39 20.71 -11.89
CA SER A 687 -31.34 21.54 -11.16
C SER A 687 -31.78 20.90 -9.85
N SER A 688 -31.93 21.76 -8.84
CA SER A 688 -32.80 21.66 -7.67
C SER A 688 -33.73 20.44 -7.59
N PHE A 689 -33.59 19.66 -6.52
CA PHE A 689 -34.75 19.10 -5.84
C PHE A 689 -34.65 19.40 -4.35
N ALA A 690 -35.58 20.24 -3.90
CA ALA A 690 -35.88 20.49 -2.51
C ALA A 690 -36.72 19.35 -1.93
N ALA A 691 -36.39 18.95 -0.71
CA ALA A 691 -37.34 18.66 0.39
C ALA A 691 -36.56 18.71 1.70
#